data_AF-A0A534K1V7-F1
#
_entry.id   AF-A0A534K1V7-F1
#
_cell.length_a   1.000
_cell.length_b   1.000
_cell.length_c   1.000
_cell.angle_alpha   90.00
_cell.angle_beta   90.00
_cell.angle_gamma   90.00
#
_symmetry.space_group_name_H-M   'P 1'
#
loop_
_entity.id
_entity.type
_entity.pdbx_description
1 polymer ?
#
loop_
_entity_poly.entity_id
_entity_poly.type
_entity_poly.pdbx_seq_one_letter_code
_entity_poly.pdbx_strand_id
1 'polypeptide(L)'
;MYRRARLLTALVLLLAIVALLVAAVPPPVAGFPTRTGYDRSLSAPGAGPVAVGDLNRDGLPDIVAADARSGMYYVFLQTPMGLPASPTFTFQGAAPQRLLLADMDNDGALDIVALGSNATVLMYQDNGTFGRTTTVPTGGGMAIVVANLNLAVDDAKDVALLAPDLLEIWFQNASGGAWSARADVNVTVSGYHDLDAADLNGDGTPDLVLAKPFALLVFPQTPAGLDFNRFPQVLDSFNGSVSLGLAGVAGDARPEVVMTTVDSVSGYAELSVYTQDVGSFNRIAKIAGPFTGGFAVGDLNDDGVPDLAAATLDQVTSAQTVTVFLQRFTGGFDAVPSFQLALGSATSDYGIATGRFSGRTFSDLLVRTDGAILLFQQEDLPPVLIQAIPSSLAFNAGGSGAALVDLRNYFADDHGVLVFQVVYEENPSVLHATIAADGHHLDFAAAPGWFGKGRFQVAATDGVPTHGPVPSNGFDVIVNAIPTVTSSPPAQVRAGERFQYQVTISDPYPAADLHSFMLLEAPAGMTIDAVTGLVEWTPSTSDVGAHTVVVRVADSHGGTADQTFALQVVPALVPPPTMPIVAAAALGAIAALAAGAFASENVKYGLLMIFIPLYSKIKREQVLDHFVRGQIYGYVLANPGEHYNAIKAALNLTNGSLAHHLKTLEREHFIKSKRFGLYRRFYPMNMKIPEDGFFTPNEIQKTIVDLIRSVPGITQKEIAERLGLTPPTVNYHVGILSEHQAIRVERAGRKTHCFVVEGGSAGAGSTSGGGPAAPGPSAPRPPA
;
A
#
# COMPACT_ATOMS: atom_id res chain seq x y z
N MET A 1 22.84 -7.59 25.50
CA MET A 1 21.95 -8.41 24.64
C MET A 1 20.47 -8.03 24.74
N TYR A 2 19.89 -7.83 25.93
CA TYR A 2 18.45 -7.52 26.09
C TYR A 2 17.94 -6.19 25.47
N ARG A 3 18.76 -5.14 25.38
CA ARG A 3 18.36 -3.87 24.73
C ARG A 3 18.25 -3.96 23.20
N ARG A 4 19.08 -4.80 22.55
CA ARG A 4 19.01 -5.00 21.09
C ARG A 4 17.78 -5.82 20.67
N ALA A 5 17.34 -6.77 21.50
CA ALA A 5 16.14 -7.57 21.23
C ALA A 5 14.85 -6.74 21.29
N ARG A 6 14.73 -5.78 22.23
CA ARG A 6 13.56 -4.89 22.34
C ARG A 6 13.45 -3.90 21.17
N LEU A 7 14.57 -3.36 20.71
CA LEU A 7 14.63 -2.48 19.54
C LEU A 7 14.26 -3.22 18.25
N LEU A 8 14.69 -4.49 18.08
CA LEU A 8 14.27 -5.32 16.94
C LEU A 8 12.77 -5.65 16.99
N THR A 9 12.20 -5.98 18.15
CA THR A 9 10.75 -6.24 18.25
C THR A 9 9.90 -4.98 18.04
N ALA A 10 10.37 -3.82 18.47
CA ALA A 10 9.67 -2.55 18.23
C ALA A 10 9.74 -2.16 16.75
N LEU A 11 10.88 -2.38 16.08
CA LEU A 11 11.04 -2.13 14.64
C LEU A 11 10.18 -3.09 13.79
N VAL A 12 10.10 -4.37 14.17
CA VAL A 12 9.25 -5.36 13.49
C VAL A 12 7.77 -5.05 13.69
N LEU A 13 7.37 -4.56 14.86
CA LEU A 13 5.99 -4.15 15.11
C LEU A 13 5.64 -2.85 14.36
N LEU A 14 6.58 -1.90 14.26
CA LEU A 14 6.42 -0.67 13.49
C LEU A 14 6.30 -0.98 11.99
N LEU A 15 7.16 -1.86 11.45
CA LEU A 15 7.09 -2.32 10.06
C LEU A 15 5.80 -3.11 9.76
N ALA A 16 5.30 -3.91 10.71
CA ALA A 16 4.04 -4.62 10.56
C ALA A 16 2.82 -3.70 10.62
N ILE A 17 2.88 -2.63 11.42
CA ILE A 17 1.83 -1.60 11.49
C ILE A 17 1.82 -0.74 10.22
N VAL A 18 2.99 -0.36 9.69
CA VAL A 18 3.12 0.32 8.40
C VAL A 18 2.60 -0.58 7.26
N ALA A 19 2.95 -1.87 7.25
CA ALA A 19 2.43 -2.83 6.27
C ALA A 19 0.91 -3.06 6.36
N LEU A 20 0.31 -2.92 7.55
CA LEU A 20 -1.15 -3.04 7.73
C LEU A 20 -1.90 -1.75 7.35
N LEU A 21 -1.27 -0.58 7.51
CA LEU A 21 -1.80 0.73 7.06
C LEU A 21 -1.72 0.90 5.54
N VAL A 22 -0.72 0.30 4.89
CA VAL A 22 -0.57 0.30 3.42
C VAL A 22 -1.61 -0.64 2.74
N ALA A 23 -2.19 -1.60 3.47
CA ALA A 23 -3.11 -2.59 2.90
C ALA A 23 -4.62 -2.21 2.95
N ALA A 24 -4.97 -1.01 3.45
CA ALA A 24 -6.36 -0.60 3.65
C ALA A 24 -6.78 0.66 2.86
N VAL A 25 -5.93 1.13 1.94
CA VAL A 25 -6.32 2.18 0.99
C VAL A 25 -6.77 1.47 -0.29
N PRO A 26 -8.06 1.50 -0.68
CA PRO A 26 -8.41 1.16 -2.04
C PRO A 26 -7.65 2.13 -2.94
N PRO A 27 -6.87 1.68 -3.95
CA PRO A 27 -6.22 2.61 -4.85
C PRO A 27 -7.32 3.48 -5.47
N PRO A 28 -7.16 4.82 -5.54
CA PRO A 28 -7.89 5.58 -6.53
C PRO A 28 -7.47 4.98 -7.87
N VAL A 29 -8.38 4.24 -8.50
CA VAL A 29 -8.16 3.77 -9.86
C VAL A 29 -8.53 4.97 -10.73
N ALA A 30 -7.59 5.90 -10.94
CA ALA A 30 -7.62 6.70 -12.16
C ALA A 30 -7.47 5.69 -13.30
N GLY A 31 -8.60 5.35 -13.89
CA GLY A 31 -8.62 4.50 -15.06
C GLY A 31 -8.52 5.41 -16.28
N PHE A 32 -7.70 5.04 -17.26
CA PHE A 32 -8.07 5.37 -18.64
C PHE A 32 -9.51 4.94 -18.86
N PRO A 33 -10.26 5.67 -19.69
CA PRO A 33 -11.65 5.33 -19.96
C PRO A 33 -11.78 3.84 -20.28
N THR A 34 -12.94 3.28 -19.96
CA THR A 34 -13.39 1.96 -20.47
C THR A 34 -13.44 1.88 -22.01
N ARG A 35 -13.01 2.94 -22.71
CA ARG A 35 -12.90 3.05 -24.16
C ARG A 35 -11.58 2.44 -24.62
N THR A 36 -11.69 1.52 -25.57
CA THR A 36 -10.56 0.82 -26.18
C THR A 36 -10.04 1.52 -27.44
N GLY A 37 -10.45 2.75 -27.73
CA GLY A 37 -10.14 3.48 -28.96
C GLY A 37 -9.69 4.92 -28.70
N TYR A 38 -9.12 5.56 -29.74
CA TYR A 38 -8.60 6.93 -29.65
C TYR A 38 -9.71 7.98 -29.63
N ASP A 39 -9.46 9.11 -28.96
CA ASP A 39 -10.40 10.23 -28.86
C ASP A 39 -10.29 11.20 -30.04
N ARG A 40 -9.04 11.42 -30.49
CA ARG A 40 -8.76 12.31 -31.63
C ARG A 40 -7.73 11.69 -32.57
N SER A 41 -7.87 12.03 -33.85
CA SER A 41 -6.88 11.73 -34.88
C SER A 41 -6.42 13.05 -35.50
N LEU A 42 -5.11 13.28 -35.50
CA LEU A 42 -4.48 14.47 -36.08
C LEU A 42 -3.82 14.06 -37.41
N SER A 43 -4.03 14.84 -38.45
CA SER A 43 -3.54 14.49 -39.80
C SER A 43 -2.03 14.72 -39.90
N ALA A 44 -1.26 13.66 -40.11
CA ALA A 44 0.18 13.71 -40.35
C ALA A 44 0.53 12.66 -41.43
N PRO A 45 0.39 13.00 -42.73
CA PRO A 45 0.62 12.05 -43.81
C PRO A 45 1.99 11.35 -43.76
N GLY A 46 2.08 10.15 -44.35
CA GLY A 46 3.32 9.36 -44.36
C GLY A 46 3.55 8.56 -43.08
N ALA A 47 4.75 8.01 -42.92
CA ALA A 47 5.14 7.16 -41.80
C ALA A 47 6.54 7.52 -41.32
N GLY A 48 6.78 7.55 -40.02
CA GLY A 48 8.06 7.96 -39.48
C GLY A 48 7.99 8.40 -38.02
N PRO A 49 9.11 8.93 -37.49
CA PRO A 49 9.27 9.27 -36.09
C PRO A 49 8.40 10.46 -35.66
N VAL A 50 8.17 10.53 -34.35
CA VAL A 50 7.53 11.64 -33.66
C VAL A 50 8.41 12.06 -32.47
N ALA A 51 8.44 13.35 -32.16
CA ALA A 51 9.06 13.89 -30.97
C ALA A 51 8.13 14.93 -30.33
N VAL A 52 8.23 15.07 -29.02
CA VAL A 52 7.36 15.91 -28.18
C VAL A 52 8.23 16.84 -27.35
N GLY A 53 7.84 18.11 -27.26
CA GLY A 53 8.55 19.12 -26.48
C GLY A 53 8.02 20.52 -26.76
N ASP A 54 8.24 21.46 -25.86
CA ASP A 54 7.83 22.86 -26.02
C ASP A 54 8.74 23.58 -27.03
N LEU A 55 8.27 23.76 -28.26
CA LEU A 55 9.04 24.36 -29.37
C LEU A 55 8.92 25.89 -29.39
N ASN A 56 7.86 26.45 -28.81
CA ASN A 56 7.54 27.88 -28.88
C ASN A 56 7.72 28.61 -27.53
N ARG A 57 8.08 27.88 -26.46
CA ARG A 57 8.29 28.33 -25.09
C ARG A 57 7.03 28.86 -24.40
N ASP A 58 5.86 28.31 -24.74
CA ASP A 58 4.59 28.68 -24.10
C ASP A 58 4.26 27.80 -22.87
N GLY A 59 5.13 26.82 -22.55
CA GLY A 59 4.97 25.89 -21.45
C GLY A 59 4.05 24.71 -21.75
N LEU A 60 3.57 24.58 -22.99
CA LEU A 60 2.75 23.46 -23.46
C LEU A 60 3.58 22.55 -24.37
N PRO A 61 3.38 21.22 -24.32
CA PRO A 61 4.12 20.31 -25.18
C PRO A 61 3.64 20.37 -26.63
N ASP A 62 4.53 20.72 -27.55
CA ASP A 62 4.28 20.66 -28.99
C ASP A 62 4.69 19.30 -29.56
N ILE A 63 4.32 19.05 -30.82
CA ILE A 63 4.68 17.83 -31.54
C ILE A 63 5.37 18.14 -32.85
N VAL A 64 6.44 17.41 -33.13
CA VAL A 64 7.03 17.27 -34.47
C VAL A 64 6.87 15.82 -34.92
N ALA A 65 6.17 15.61 -36.04
CA ALA A 65 6.15 14.33 -36.74
C ALA A 65 6.79 14.48 -38.11
N ALA A 66 7.48 13.45 -38.59
CA ALA A 66 8.04 13.45 -39.94
C ALA A 66 7.62 12.22 -40.74
N ASP A 67 7.56 12.39 -42.05
CA ASP A 67 7.52 11.28 -42.99
C ASP A 67 8.95 10.87 -43.36
N ALA A 68 9.36 9.69 -42.93
CA ALA A 68 10.69 9.13 -43.14
C ALA A 68 11.00 8.86 -44.62
N ARG A 69 10.01 8.92 -45.52
CA ARG A 69 10.19 8.74 -46.96
C ARG A 69 10.30 10.05 -47.72
N SER A 70 9.35 10.96 -47.54
CA SER A 70 9.37 12.25 -48.24
C SER A 70 10.25 13.30 -47.58
N GLY A 71 10.57 13.16 -46.28
CA GLY A 71 11.26 14.18 -45.50
C GLY A 71 10.36 15.38 -45.17
N MET A 72 9.05 15.24 -45.29
CA MET A 72 8.09 16.25 -44.83
C MET A 72 7.95 16.22 -43.31
N TYR A 73 7.97 17.40 -42.70
CA TYR A 73 7.77 17.62 -41.27
C TYR A 73 6.42 18.28 -41.02
N TYR A 74 5.72 17.81 -40.00
CA TYR A 74 4.42 18.25 -39.54
C TYR A 74 4.56 18.74 -38.10
N VAL A 75 4.43 20.05 -37.88
CA VAL A 75 4.57 20.66 -36.56
C VAL A 75 3.19 21.04 -36.04
N PHE A 76 2.86 20.59 -34.84
CA PHE A 76 1.63 20.92 -34.13
C PHE A 76 2.02 21.72 -32.90
N LEU A 77 1.76 23.03 -32.98
CA LEU A 77 1.88 23.89 -31.81
C LEU A 77 0.61 23.77 -30.97
N GLN A 78 0.77 23.40 -29.71
CA GLN A 78 -0.33 23.28 -28.77
C GLN A 78 -0.88 24.67 -28.39
N THR A 79 -2.12 24.67 -27.93
CA THR A 79 -2.74 25.84 -27.30
C THR A 79 -3.35 25.42 -25.96
N PRO A 80 -3.82 26.35 -25.11
CA PRO A 80 -4.59 25.99 -23.91
C PRO A 80 -5.85 25.17 -24.20
N MET A 81 -6.32 25.12 -25.45
CA MET A 81 -7.44 24.29 -25.89
C MET A 81 -6.98 22.89 -26.40
N GLY A 82 -5.71 22.56 -26.22
CA GLY A 82 -5.06 21.36 -26.74
C GLY A 82 -4.53 21.50 -28.17
N LEU A 83 -4.07 20.38 -28.73
CA LEU A 83 -3.48 20.31 -30.06
C LEU A 83 -4.50 20.56 -31.19
N PRO A 84 -4.09 21.22 -32.29
CA PRO A 84 -4.92 21.37 -33.48
C PRO A 84 -5.09 20.04 -34.23
N ALA A 85 -6.21 19.87 -34.95
CA ALA A 85 -6.49 18.65 -35.73
C ALA A 85 -5.64 18.50 -37.00
N SER A 86 -4.97 19.58 -37.41
CA SER A 86 -4.06 19.62 -38.56
C SER A 86 -2.77 20.33 -38.15
N PRO A 87 -1.65 20.08 -38.85
CA PRO A 87 -0.37 20.70 -38.51
C PRO A 87 -0.51 22.22 -38.53
N THR A 88 0.04 22.88 -37.53
CA THR A 88 0.11 24.35 -37.48
C THR A 88 0.91 24.87 -38.67
N PHE A 89 1.99 24.18 -39.01
CA PHE A 89 2.72 24.38 -40.25
C PHE A 89 3.47 23.11 -40.66
N THR A 90 4.00 23.12 -41.89
CA THR A 90 4.79 22.03 -42.45
C THR A 90 5.99 22.59 -43.18
N PHE A 91 7.07 21.82 -43.26
CA PHE A 91 8.25 22.18 -44.04
C PHE A 91 8.97 20.94 -44.56
N GLN A 92 9.82 21.15 -45.56
CA GLN A 92 10.66 20.10 -46.14
C GLN A 92 12.01 20.08 -45.42
N GLY A 93 12.41 18.90 -44.93
CA GLY A 93 13.70 18.68 -44.29
C GLY A 93 14.37 17.39 -44.78
N ALA A 94 15.40 16.96 -44.05
CA ALA A 94 16.04 15.67 -44.26
C ALA A 94 15.13 14.53 -43.79
N ALA A 95 15.07 13.42 -44.53
CA ALA A 95 14.26 12.26 -44.18
C ALA A 95 14.81 11.55 -42.93
N PRO A 96 14.12 11.60 -41.77
CA PRO A 96 14.66 11.10 -40.52
C PRO A 96 14.26 9.64 -40.26
N GLN A 97 15.18 8.88 -39.68
CA GLN A 97 14.93 7.60 -39.02
C GLN A 97 14.57 7.80 -37.54
N ARG A 98 15.18 8.80 -36.88
CA ARG A 98 14.90 9.19 -35.50
C ARG A 98 14.80 10.72 -35.40
N LEU A 99 13.99 11.20 -34.47
CA LEU A 99 13.89 12.61 -34.11
C LEU A 99 14.11 12.77 -32.60
N LEU A 100 14.87 13.79 -32.24
CA LEU A 100 14.99 14.29 -30.89
C LEU A 100 14.71 15.79 -30.89
N LEU A 101 14.28 16.31 -29.75
CA LEU A 101 14.18 17.73 -29.50
C LEU A 101 15.17 18.11 -28.39
N ALA A 102 16.02 19.09 -28.67
CA ALA A 102 16.99 19.58 -27.71
C ALA A 102 17.38 21.01 -28.08
N ASP A 103 17.56 21.87 -27.09
CA ASP A 103 18.17 23.19 -27.29
C ASP A 103 19.66 23.04 -27.61
N MET A 104 20.04 23.06 -28.89
CA MET A 104 21.37 22.74 -29.40
C MET A 104 22.28 23.97 -29.50
N ASP A 105 21.74 25.18 -29.37
CA ASP A 105 22.52 26.42 -29.36
C ASP A 105 22.43 27.19 -28.03
N ASN A 106 21.80 26.59 -27.02
CA ASN A 106 21.60 27.13 -25.67
C ASN A 106 20.84 28.46 -25.68
N ASP A 107 19.92 28.65 -26.62
CA ASP A 107 19.08 29.85 -26.69
C ASP A 107 17.80 29.74 -25.85
N GLY A 108 17.50 28.54 -25.35
CA GLY A 108 16.33 28.15 -24.56
C GLY A 108 15.15 27.56 -25.35
N ALA A 109 15.23 27.44 -26.68
CA ALA A 109 14.21 26.84 -27.55
C ALA A 109 14.66 25.45 -27.93
N LEU A 110 13.70 24.53 -28.04
CA LEU A 110 14.02 23.21 -28.54
C LEU A 110 14.23 23.22 -30.05
N ASP A 111 15.39 22.75 -30.49
CA ASP A 111 15.73 22.50 -31.88
C ASP A 111 15.38 21.07 -32.29
N ILE A 112 15.28 20.83 -33.60
CA ILE A 112 15.04 19.50 -34.13
C ILE A 112 16.37 18.84 -34.51
N VAL A 113 16.63 17.66 -33.94
CA VAL A 113 17.75 16.80 -34.28
C VAL A 113 17.23 15.61 -35.08
N ALA A 114 17.53 15.59 -36.38
CA ALA A 114 17.08 14.56 -37.31
C ALA A 114 18.23 13.62 -37.68
N LEU A 115 18.15 12.37 -37.21
CA LEU A 115 19.07 11.33 -37.66
C LEU A 115 18.59 10.78 -39.00
N GLY A 116 19.32 11.07 -40.07
CA GLY A 116 19.10 10.49 -41.39
C GLY A 116 19.98 9.27 -41.64
N SER A 117 19.84 8.68 -42.83
CA SER A 117 20.60 7.50 -43.24
C SER A 117 22.10 7.74 -43.47
N ASN A 118 22.52 8.99 -43.67
CA ASN A 118 23.90 9.33 -44.02
C ASN A 118 24.49 10.49 -43.20
N ALA A 119 23.69 11.15 -42.37
CA ALA A 119 24.10 12.29 -41.56
C ALA A 119 23.03 12.63 -40.52
N THR A 120 23.43 13.36 -39.49
CA THR A 120 22.54 13.99 -38.53
C THR A 120 22.36 15.45 -38.94
N VAL A 121 21.11 15.88 -39.13
CA VAL A 121 20.76 17.25 -39.49
C VAL A 121 20.12 17.93 -38.29
N LEU A 122 20.74 19.02 -37.86
CA LEU A 122 20.23 19.92 -36.83
C LEU A 122 19.46 21.03 -37.53
N MET A 123 18.23 21.29 -37.11
CA MET A 123 17.38 22.35 -37.60
C MET A 123 17.02 23.23 -36.42
N TYR A 124 17.61 24.43 -36.39
CA TYR A 124 17.49 25.34 -35.25
C TYR A 124 16.16 26.09 -35.31
N GLN A 125 15.55 26.27 -34.14
CA GLN A 125 14.36 27.08 -33.97
C GLN A 125 14.75 28.55 -34.03
N ASP A 126 14.20 29.27 -35.01
CA ASP A 126 14.33 30.72 -35.11
C ASP A 126 12.92 31.34 -35.21
N ASN A 127 12.33 31.73 -34.07
CA ASN A 127 10.99 32.33 -33.94
C ASN A 127 9.88 31.50 -34.64
N GLY A 128 9.86 30.19 -34.38
CA GLY A 128 8.86 29.27 -34.95
C GLY A 128 9.15 28.84 -36.39
N THR A 129 10.36 29.11 -36.90
CA THR A 129 10.84 28.58 -38.19
C THR A 129 12.07 27.69 -37.99
N PHE A 130 12.33 26.79 -38.92
CA PHE A 130 13.45 25.83 -38.88
C PHE A 130 14.40 25.98 -40.08
N GLY A 131 14.59 27.23 -40.53
CA GLY A 131 15.35 27.53 -41.76
C GLY A 131 16.86 27.42 -41.62
N ARG A 132 17.39 27.63 -40.40
CA ARG A 132 18.82 27.49 -40.10
C ARG A 132 19.14 26.03 -39.83
N THR A 133 20.07 25.46 -40.59
CA THR A 133 20.43 24.04 -40.47
C THR A 133 21.94 23.84 -40.38
N THR A 134 22.34 22.75 -39.73
CA THR A 134 23.73 22.28 -39.67
C THR A 134 23.74 20.78 -39.83
N THR A 135 24.76 20.25 -40.49
CA THR A 135 24.92 18.80 -40.68
C THR A 135 26.13 18.33 -39.90
N VAL A 136 25.90 17.38 -38.99
CA VAL A 136 26.97 16.61 -38.36
C VAL A 136 27.24 15.41 -39.27
N PRO A 137 28.49 15.22 -39.75
CA PRO A 137 28.82 14.19 -40.74
C PRO A 137 28.95 12.81 -40.10
N THR A 138 27.88 12.37 -39.44
CA THR A 138 27.71 11.04 -38.85
C THR A 138 27.52 9.97 -39.92
N GLY A 139 27.94 8.73 -39.68
CA GLY A 139 27.88 7.64 -40.66
C GLY A 139 26.49 7.04 -40.93
N GLY A 140 25.40 7.63 -40.41
CA GLY A 140 24.08 7.01 -40.33
C GLY A 140 24.02 5.96 -39.22
N GLY A 141 23.19 6.20 -38.20
CA GLY A 141 23.12 5.36 -37.00
C GLY A 141 21.77 4.69 -36.80
N MET A 142 21.73 3.68 -35.95
CA MET A 142 20.52 3.01 -35.50
C MET A 142 19.82 3.79 -34.37
N ALA A 143 20.63 4.47 -33.55
CA ALA A 143 20.18 5.27 -32.43
C ALA A 143 21.08 6.51 -32.25
N ILE A 144 20.52 7.53 -31.61
CA ILE A 144 21.18 8.81 -31.33
C ILE A 144 20.72 9.30 -29.97
N VAL A 145 21.61 9.97 -29.23
CA VAL A 145 21.28 10.76 -28.05
C VAL A 145 22.00 12.10 -28.11
N VAL A 146 21.43 13.09 -27.42
CA VAL A 146 22.00 14.42 -27.25
C VAL A 146 22.16 14.66 -25.75
N ALA A 147 23.37 14.97 -25.31
CA ALA A 147 23.68 15.34 -23.93
C ALA A 147 25.00 16.11 -23.88
N ASN A 148 25.28 16.82 -22.80
CA ASN A 148 26.63 17.34 -22.59
C ASN A 148 27.56 16.19 -22.15
N LEU A 149 28.36 15.68 -23.09
CA LEU A 149 29.23 14.52 -22.92
C LEU A 149 30.68 14.92 -22.61
N ASN A 150 30.92 16.21 -22.38
CA ASN A 150 32.24 16.79 -22.18
C ASN A 150 32.25 17.94 -21.16
N LEU A 151 31.33 17.95 -20.19
CA LEU A 151 31.02 19.07 -19.28
C LEU A 151 32.23 19.78 -18.63
N ALA A 152 33.35 19.08 -18.50
CA ALA A 152 34.62 19.64 -18.05
C ALA A 152 35.20 20.72 -19.00
N VAL A 153 34.77 20.75 -20.26
CA VAL A 153 35.29 21.59 -21.34
C VAL A 153 34.34 22.75 -21.61
N ASP A 154 33.07 22.47 -21.84
CA ASP A 154 32.05 23.47 -22.09
C ASP A 154 30.64 22.99 -21.68
N ASP A 155 29.66 23.86 -21.88
CA ASP A 155 28.24 23.59 -21.60
C ASP A 155 27.44 23.29 -22.87
N ALA A 156 28.14 22.93 -23.97
CA ALA A 156 27.48 22.63 -25.24
C ALA A 156 26.90 21.20 -25.22
N LYS A 157 25.84 20.99 -26.00
CA LYS A 157 25.26 19.65 -26.14
C LYS A 157 25.94 18.90 -27.28
N ASP A 158 26.42 17.72 -26.96
CA ASP A 158 27.11 16.83 -27.88
C ASP A 158 26.15 15.80 -28.47
N VAL A 159 26.62 15.12 -29.51
CA VAL A 159 25.87 14.04 -30.17
C VAL A 159 26.63 12.73 -30.00
N ALA A 160 25.97 11.72 -29.43
CA ALA A 160 26.44 10.34 -29.47
C ALA A 160 25.51 9.50 -30.36
N LEU A 161 26.13 8.68 -31.21
CA LEU A 161 25.47 7.89 -32.24
C LEU A 161 25.93 6.44 -32.15
N LEU A 162 24.98 5.52 -32.17
CA LEU A 162 25.26 4.10 -32.30
C LEU A 162 25.09 3.66 -33.75
N ALA A 163 26.20 3.34 -34.40
CA ALA A 163 26.26 2.59 -35.64
C ALA A 163 26.41 1.08 -35.33
N PRO A 164 26.17 0.16 -36.28
CA PRO A 164 26.10 -1.29 -36.02
C PRO A 164 27.28 -1.90 -35.23
N ASP A 165 28.49 -1.37 -35.39
CA ASP A 165 29.69 -1.85 -34.70
C ASP A 165 30.49 -0.73 -34.00
N LEU A 166 29.94 0.48 -33.95
CA LEU A 166 30.69 1.67 -33.54
C LEU A 166 29.82 2.66 -32.76
N LEU A 167 30.36 3.15 -31.66
CA LEU A 167 29.88 4.36 -30.99
C LEU A 167 30.68 5.54 -31.55
N GLU A 168 29.98 6.49 -32.19
CA GLU A 168 30.56 7.76 -32.61
C GLU A 168 30.13 8.86 -31.64
N ILE A 169 31.08 9.66 -31.16
CA ILE A 169 30.78 10.86 -30.35
C ILE A 169 31.32 12.09 -31.07
N TRP A 170 30.45 13.08 -31.21
CA TRP A 170 30.71 14.34 -31.89
C TRP A 170 30.51 15.48 -30.90
N PHE A 171 31.61 16.18 -30.60
CA PHE A 171 31.57 17.32 -29.71
C PHE A 171 31.25 18.60 -30.45
N GLN A 172 30.29 19.34 -29.90
CA GLN A 172 30.00 20.69 -30.32
C GLN A 172 30.98 21.64 -29.63
N ASN A 173 31.29 22.77 -30.26
CA ASN A 173 32.06 23.81 -29.60
C ASN A 173 31.15 24.76 -28.80
N ALA A 174 31.71 25.37 -27.75
CA ALA A 174 31.02 26.37 -26.92
C ALA A 174 30.34 27.55 -27.66
N SER A 175 30.74 27.87 -28.89
CA SER A 175 30.11 28.95 -29.67
C SER A 175 28.95 28.49 -30.56
N GLY A 176 28.63 27.19 -30.55
CA GLY A 176 27.66 26.57 -31.45
C GLY A 176 28.16 26.45 -32.90
N GLY A 177 27.75 25.37 -33.57
CA GLY A 177 27.84 25.24 -35.03
C GLY A 177 29.13 24.64 -35.61
N ALA A 178 30.21 24.44 -34.84
CA ALA A 178 31.35 23.63 -35.28
C ALA A 178 31.40 22.29 -34.53
N TRP A 179 31.72 21.23 -35.26
CA TRP A 179 31.66 19.86 -34.79
C TRP A 179 33.00 19.15 -34.97
N SER A 180 33.41 18.41 -33.95
CA SER A 180 34.62 17.61 -33.98
C SER A 180 34.34 16.16 -33.58
N ALA A 181 34.75 15.22 -34.43
CA ALA A 181 34.67 13.80 -34.11
C ALA A 181 35.72 13.44 -33.05
N ARG A 182 35.33 12.65 -32.05
CA ARG A 182 36.26 12.01 -31.13
C ARG A 182 36.80 10.69 -31.70
N ALA A 183 37.82 10.78 -32.55
CA ALA A 183 38.44 9.61 -33.18
C ALA A 183 39.10 8.63 -32.18
N ASP A 184 39.43 9.10 -30.98
CA ASP A 184 39.96 8.36 -29.83
C ASP A 184 38.87 7.61 -29.03
N VAL A 185 37.59 7.87 -29.31
CA VAL A 185 36.42 7.30 -28.61
C VAL A 185 35.63 6.34 -29.51
N ASN A 186 36.20 5.92 -30.64
CA ASN A 186 35.63 4.87 -31.49
C ASN A 186 35.66 3.50 -30.77
N VAL A 187 34.76 3.33 -29.80
CA VAL A 187 34.61 2.11 -29.02
C VAL A 187 33.87 1.13 -29.91
N THR A 188 34.53 0.03 -30.27
CA THR A 188 33.85 -1.10 -30.91
C THR A 188 32.80 -1.66 -29.96
N VAL A 189 31.53 -1.47 -30.31
CA VAL A 189 30.33 -1.83 -29.52
C VAL A 189 29.41 -2.73 -30.34
N SER A 190 29.98 -3.82 -30.88
CA SER A 190 29.22 -4.76 -31.70
C SER A 190 28.06 -5.39 -30.93
N GLY A 191 26.89 -5.41 -31.58
CA GLY A 191 25.67 -6.05 -31.08
C GLY A 191 24.87 -5.24 -30.07
N TYR A 192 25.15 -3.94 -29.89
CA TYR A 192 24.28 -3.01 -29.18
C TYR A 192 23.23 -2.44 -30.14
N HIS A 193 22.01 -2.21 -29.66
CA HIS A 193 20.86 -1.84 -30.51
C HIS A 193 20.33 -0.44 -30.25
N ASP A 194 20.48 0.06 -29.02
CA ASP A 194 19.99 1.38 -28.61
C ASP A 194 20.92 2.03 -27.59
N LEU A 195 20.81 3.35 -27.44
CA LEU A 195 21.55 4.13 -26.45
C LEU A 195 20.68 5.23 -25.83
N ASP A 196 21.03 5.66 -24.63
CA ASP A 196 20.41 6.79 -23.94
C ASP A 196 21.40 7.43 -22.95
N ALA A 197 21.11 8.62 -22.45
CA ALA A 197 21.97 9.34 -21.52
C ALA A 197 21.19 10.07 -20.43
N ALA A 198 21.54 9.82 -19.18
CA ALA A 198 20.99 10.51 -18.01
C ALA A 198 21.93 10.36 -16.81
N ASP A 199 21.73 11.18 -15.77
CA ASP A 199 22.49 11.06 -14.52
C ASP A 199 22.03 9.83 -13.72
N LEU A 200 22.55 8.66 -14.06
CA LEU A 200 22.19 7.39 -13.41
C LEU A 200 22.67 7.35 -11.96
N ASN A 201 23.84 7.95 -11.68
CA ASN A 201 24.52 7.78 -10.41
C ASN A 201 24.20 8.91 -9.39
N GLY A 202 23.54 9.98 -9.82
CA GLY A 202 23.10 11.10 -9.01
C GLY A 202 24.18 12.16 -8.75
N ASP A 203 25.22 12.23 -9.58
CA ASP A 203 26.32 13.21 -9.43
C ASP A 203 26.10 14.52 -10.18
N GLY A 204 24.97 14.65 -10.88
CA GLY A 204 24.59 15.82 -11.66
C GLY A 204 25.18 15.83 -13.07
N THR A 205 25.85 14.76 -13.51
CA THR A 205 26.40 14.66 -14.87
C THR A 205 25.78 13.49 -15.63
N PRO A 206 25.47 13.63 -16.93
CA PRO A 206 24.81 12.57 -17.67
C PRO A 206 25.78 11.42 -17.99
N ASP A 207 25.41 10.21 -17.57
CA ASP A 207 26.07 8.96 -17.92
C ASP A 207 25.52 8.44 -19.25
N LEU A 208 26.39 7.93 -20.13
CA LEU A 208 25.98 7.33 -21.41
C LEU A 208 25.78 5.82 -21.26
N VAL A 209 24.65 5.31 -21.72
CA VAL A 209 24.25 3.90 -21.60
C VAL A 209 23.96 3.31 -22.97
N LEU A 210 24.53 2.15 -23.27
CA LEU A 210 24.20 1.36 -24.43
C LEU A 210 23.59 0.04 -23.99
N ALA A 211 22.56 -0.41 -24.73
CA ALA A 211 21.87 -1.65 -24.42
C ALA A 211 21.94 -2.70 -25.53
N LYS A 212 22.10 -3.95 -25.09
CA LYS A 212 21.93 -5.16 -25.89
C LYS A 212 21.21 -6.23 -25.06
N PRO A 213 20.72 -7.32 -25.67
CA PRO A 213 19.80 -8.26 -25.01
C PRO A 213 20.25 -8.82 -23.66
N PHE A 214 21.55 -8.94 -23.43
CA PHE A 214 22.14 -9.55 -22.23
C PHE A 214 23.17 -8.65 -21.54
N ALA A 215 23.28 -7.38 -21.93
CA ALA A 215 24.21 -6.48 -21.25
C ALA A 215 23.87 -5.01 -21.43
N LEU A 216 24.20 -4.24 -20.41
CA LEU A 216 24.35 -2.79 -20.48
C LEU A 216 25.84 -2.47 -20.57
N LEU A 217 26.17 -1.40 -21.27
CA LEU A 217 27.48 -0.78 -21.22
C LEU A 217 27.28 0.67 -20.80
N VAL A 218 27.81 1.01 -19.63
CA VAL A 218 27.74 2.36 -19.09
C VAL A 218 29.09 3.03 -19.22
N PHE A 219 29.07 4.28 -19.65
CA PHE A 219 30.19 5.21 -19.67
C PHE A 219 29.84 6.34 -18.70
N PRO A 220 30.25 6.22 -17.42
CA PRO A 220 29.97 7.26 -16.44
C PRO A 220 30.65 8.56 -16.84
N GLN A 221 29.97 9.68 -16.66
CA GLN A 221 30.62 10.98 -16.75
C GLN A 221 31.17 11.36 -15.38
N THR A 222 32.32 12.03 -15.39
CA THR A 222 32.90 12.61 -14.19
C THR A 222 33.18 14.09 -14.46
N PRO A 223 33.53 14.90 -13.45
CA PRO A 223 34.02 16.25 -13.68
C PRO A 223 35.28 16.35 -14.57
N ALA A 224 35.94 15.22 -14.89
CA ALA A 224 37.05 15.15 -15.83
C ALA A 224 36.64 14.77 -17.27
N GLY A 225 35.35 14.51 -17.51
CA GLY A 225 34.79 14.00 -18.76
C GLY A 225 34.30 12.54 -18.65
N LEU A 226 33.77 12.02 -19.76
CA LEU A 226 33.33 10.62 -19.89
C LEU A 226 34.46 9.63 -19.61
N ASP A 227 34.18 8.64 -18.76
CA ASP A 227 35.06 7.51 -18.49
C ASP A 227 34.82 6.38 -19.50
N PHE A 228 35.84 6.12 -20.32
CA PHE A 228 35.82 5.05 -21.33
C PHE A 228 36.34 3.70 -20.82
N ASN A 229 36.70 3.59 -19.54
CA ASN A 229 36.99 2.31 -18.91
C ASN A 229 35.68 1.51 -18.80
N ARG A 230 35.40 0.73 -19.84
CA ARG A 230 34.15 -0.03 -20.04
C ARG A 230 33.70 -0.74 -18.77
N PHE A 231 32.47 -0.48 -18.33
CA PHE A 231 31.79 -1.25 -17.30
C PHE A 231 30.68 -2.10 -17.94
N PRO A 232 31.01 -3.25 -18.60
CA PRO A 232 29.98 -4.13 -19.11
C PRO A 232 29.25 -4.78 -17.93
N GLN A 233 27.95 -4.54 -17.85
CA GLN A 233 27.06 -5.13 -16.85
C GLN A 233 26.29 -6.25 -17.53
N VAL A 234 26.52 -7.48 -17.10
CA VAL A 234 25.82 -8.65 -17.65
C VAL A 234 24.42 -8.69 -17.08
N LEU A 235 23.43 -8.66 -17.96
CA LEU A 235 22.02 -8.90 -17.65
C LEU A 235 21.67 -10.37 -17.94
N ASP A 236 20.43 -10.75 -17.64
CA ASP A 236 19.96 -12.11 -17.94
C ASP A 236 20.03 -12.43 -19.44
N SER A 237 20.32 -13.69 -19.76
CA SER A 237 20.65 -14.11 -21.12
C SER A 237 19.42 -14.22 -22.03
N PHE A 238 19.25 -13.28 -22.95
CA PHE A 238 18.28 -13.34 -24.04
C PHE A 238 18.94 -13.01 -25.38
N ASN A 239 18.33 -13.45 -26.48
CA ASN A 239 18.76 -13.14 -27.85
C ASN A 239 17.58 -12.41 -28.51
N GLY A 240 17.76 -11.19 -29.04
CA GLY A 240 16.63 -10.40 -29.56
C GLY A 240 17.00 -8.96 -29.92
N SER A 241 16.04 -8.16 -30.39
CA SER A 241 16.18 -6.69 -30.46
C SER A 241 15.93 -6.06 -29.09
N VAL A 242 16.47 -4.86 -28.88
CA VAL A 242 16.32 -4.11 -27.63
C VAL A 242 15.98 -2.67 -27.95
N SER A 243 15.03 -2.10 -27.21
CA SER A 243 14.85 -0.65 -27.08
C SER A 243 15.14 -0.24 -25.65
N LEU A 244 15.69 0.95 -25.47
CA LEU A 244 16.14 1.49 -24.19
C LEU A 244 15.45 2.84 -23.90
N GLY A 245 15.19 3.10 -22.62
CA GLY A 245 14.78 4.42 -22.14
C GLY A 245 15.14 4.58 -20.67
N LEU A 246 15.47 5.81 -20.27
CA LEU A 246 15.80 6.17 -18.89
C LEU A 246 14.68 7.02 -18.29
N ALA A 247 14.14 6.60 -17.14
CA ALA A 247 13.04 7.29 -16.49
C ALA A 247 13.01 7.04 -14.97
N GLY A 248 12.57 8.01 -14.17
CA GLY A 248 12.48 7.92 -12.70
C GLY A 248 11.33 7.04 -12.20
N VAL A 249 11.32 5.76 -12.54
CA VAL A 249 10.24 4.81 -12.25
C VAL A 249 10.19 4.45 -10.75
N ALA A 250 11.32 4.44 -10.05
CA ALA A 250 11.37 4.12 -8.63
C ALA A 250 10.93 5.28 -7.71
N GLY A 251 10.68 6.47 -8.27
CA GLY A 251 10.34 7.67 -7.50
C GLY A 251 11.50 8.22 -6.67
N ASP A 252 12.74 7.80 -6.96
CA ASP A 252 13.94 8.44 -6.43
C ASP A 252 14.48 9.50 -7.43
N ALA A 253 15.54 10.21 -7.05
CA ALA A 253 16.12 11.25 -7.91
C ALA A 253 16.94 10.69 -9.08
N ARG A 254 17.10 9.37 -9.19
CA ARG A 254 17.90 8.71 -10.22
C ARG A 254 16.98 8.01 -11.21
N PRO A 255 17.31 8.03 -12.51
CA PRO A 255 16.52 7.31 -13.50
C PRO A 255 16.84 5.80 -13.47
N GLU A 256 15.79 5.00 -13.58
CA GLU A 256 15.87 3.58 -13.88
C GLU A 256 16.10 3.35 -15.37
N VAL A 257 16.71 2.21 -15.67
CA VAL A 257 16.82 1.67 -17.02
C VAL A 257 15.57 0.85 -17.33
N VAL A 258 14.76 1.33 -18.27
CA VAL A 258 13.60 0.61 -18.83
C VAL A 258 14.00 0.02 -20.17
N MET A 259 13.73 -1.27 -20.34
CA MET A 259 14.12 -2.01 -21.55
C MET A 259 12.99 -2.89 -22.04
N THR A 260 12.74 -2.86 -23.34
CA THR A 260 12.02 -3.92 -24.04
C THR A 260 13.02 -4.83 -24.74
N THR A 261 12.84 -6.14 -24.62
CA THR A 261 13.60 -7.14 -25.36
C THR A 261 12.65 -8.00 -26.16
N VAL A 262 12.87 -8.14 -27.47
CA VAL A 262 11.99 -8.87 -28.38
C VAL A 262 12.80 -9.91 -29.15
N ASP A 263 12.54 -11.19 -28.90
CA ASP A 263 13.11 -12.29 -29.67
C ASP A 263 12.18 -12.68 -30.81
N SER A 264 12.53 -12.28 -32.03
CA SER A 264 11.77 -12.59 -33.23
C SER A 264 11.78 -14.07 -33.61
N VAL A 265 12.71 -14.87 -33.07
CA VAL A 265 12.82 -16.31 -33.34
C VAL A 265 11.92 -17.12 -32.41
N SER A 266 11.93 -16.82 -31.11
CA SER A 266 11.09 -17.52 -30.14
C SER A 266 9.70 -16.90 -29.98
N GLY A 267 9.49 -15.67 -30.46
CA GLY A 267 8.27 -14.88 -30.23
C GLY A 267 8.13 -14.39 -28.78
N TYR A 268 9.16 -14.58 -27.96
CA TYR A 268 9.21 -14.09 -26.59
C TYR A 268 9.54 -12.60 -26.58
N ALA A 269 8.81 -11.81 -25.80
CA ALA A 269 9.21 -10.45 -25.49
C ALA A 269 8.97 -10.11 -24.03
N GLU A 270 9.80 -9.20 -23.53
CA GLU A 270 9.83 -8.77 -22.13
C GLU A 270 10.00 -7.26 -22.05
N LEU A 271 9.28 -6.64 -21.11
CA LEU A 271 9.52 -5.30 -20.61
C LEU A 271 10.11 -5.42 -19.20
N SER A 272 11.29 -4.86 -19.00
CA SER A 272 12.05 -4.95 -17.75
C SER A 272 12.42 -3.55 -17.24
N VAL A 273 12.44 -3.39 -15.93
CA VAL A 273 12.94 -2.17 -15.27
C VAL A 273 14.10 -2.54 -14.36
N TYR A 274 15.22 -1.85 -14.49
CA TYR A 274 16.44 -2.04 -13.71
C TYR A 274 16.78 -0.77 -12.95
N THR A 275 17.03 -0.91 -11.65
CA THR A 275 17.57 0.18 -10.83
C THR A 275 19.08 0.02 -10.68
N GLN A 276 19.80 1.13 -10.56
CA GLN A 276 21.24 1.14 -10.37
C GLN A 276 21.58 1.04 -8.88
N ASP A 277 22.30 -0.01 -8.52
CA ASP A 277 22.98 -0.16 -7.23
C ASP A 277 24.50 0.01 -7.41
N VAL A 278 25.24 0.18 -6.31
CA VAL A 278 26.69 0.50 -6.32
C VAL A 278 27.50 -0.44 -7.24
N GLY A 279 27.68 -0.02 -8.50
CA GLY A 279 28.39 -0.75 -9.55
C GLY A 279 27.63 -1.90 -10.23
N SER A 280 26.31 -2.04 -10.07
CA SER A 280 25.50 -3.10 -10.72
C SER A 280 24.05 -2.68 -11.00
N PHE A 281 23.39 -3.33 -11.94
CA PHE A 281 21.95 -3.14 -12.19
C PHE A 281 21.12 -4.29 -11.64
N ASN A 282 20.11 -3.96 -10.84
CA ASN A 282 19.17 -4.92 -10.28
C ASN A 282 17.81 -4.79 -10.96
N ARG A 283 17.28 -5.89 -11.50
CA ARG A 283 15.95 -5.89 -12.11
C ARG A 283 14.88 -5.85 -11.04
N ILE A 284 14.06 -4.80 -11.07
CA ILE A 284 12.96 -4.57 -10.12
C ILE A 284 11.59 -4.87 -10.71
N ALA A 285 11.45 -4.87 -12.04
CA ALA A 285 10.23 -5.31 -12.72
C ALA A 285 10.54 -6.17 -13.95
N LYS A 286 9.66 -7.14 -14.20
CA LYS A 286 9.69 -8.04 -15.34
C LYS A 286 8.26 -8.37 -15.76
N ILE A 287 7.90 -7.97 -16.97
CA ILE A 287 6.59 -8.19 -17.57
C ILE A 287 6.83 -8.93 -18.88
N ALA A 288 6.25 -10.13 -19.01
CA ALA A 288 6.29 -10.88 -20.27
C ALA A 288 5.03 -10.58 -21.08
N GLY A 289 5.17 -10.36 -22.38
CA GLY A 289 4.05 -9.98 -23.23
C GLY A 289 4.41 -10.00 -24.71
N PRO A 290 3.43 -9.82 -25.61
CA PRO A 290 3.67 -9.81 -27.05
C PRO A 290 4.18 -8.43 -27.53
N PHE A 291 5.23 -7.93 -26.90
CA PHE A 291 5.78 -6.61 -27.18
C PHE A 291 6.49 -6.58 -28.54
N THR A 292 6.40 -5.44 -29.24
CA THR A 292 7.07 -5.21 -30.53
C THR A 292 8.32 -4.34 -30.42
N GLY A 293 8.55 -3.70 -29.27
CA GLY A 293 9.79 -2.98 -28.95
C GLY A 293 9.57 -1.52 -28.55
N GLY A 294 8.64 -0.80 -29.18
CA GLY A 294 8.35 0.59 -28.82
C GLY A 294 7.66 0.71 -27.46
N PHE A 295 8.05 1.69 -26.65
CA PHE A 295 7.38 2.01 -25.39
C PHE A 295 7.54 3.49 -25.05
N ALA A 296 6.75 3.97 -24.10
CA ALA A 296 6.89 5.26 -23.46
C ALA A 296 6.73 5.09 -21.94
N VAL A 297 7.37 5.99 -21.20
CA VAL A 297 7.30 6.06 -19.74
C VAL A 297 6.79 7.44 -19.37
N GLY A 298 5.79 7.50 -18.49
CA GLY A 298 5.20 8.74 -18.03
C GLY A 298 4.08 8.46 -17.05
N ASP A 299 3.79 9.41 -16.17
CA ASP A 299 2.69 9.32 -15.22
C ASP A 299 1.37 9.43 -15.99
N LEU A 300 0.75 8.29 -16.31
CA LEU A 300 -0.41 8.17 -17.20
C LEU A 300 -1.71 8.19 -16.41
N ASN A 301 -1.68 7.92 -15.11
CA ASN A 301 -2.81 8.02 -14.20
C ASN A 301 -2.74 9.27 -13.29
N ASP A 302 -1.77 10.16 -13.52
CA ASP A 302 -1.53 11.41 -12.78
C ASP A 302 -1.34 11.20 -11.26
N ASP A 303 -0.90 10.01 -10.84
CA ASP A 303 -0.72 9.65 -9.43
C ASP A 303 0.64 10.07 -8.84
N GLY A 304 1.47 10.72 -9.65
CA GLY A 304 2.82 11.17 -9.34
C GLY A 304 3.88 10.10 -9.55
N VAL A 305 3.53 8.91 -10.04
CA VAL A 305 4.44 7.80 -10.29
C VAL A 305 4.44 7.45 -11.79
N PRO A 306 5.61 7.30 -12.44
CA PRO A 306 5.63 6.98 -13.86
C PRO A 306 5.10 5.58 -14.22
N ASP A 307 4.21 5.53 -15.19
CA ASP A 307 3.64 4.31 -15.77
C ASP A 307 4.33 3.89 -17.06
N LEU A 308 3.96 2.71 -17.57
CA LEU A 308 4.53 2.15 -18.80
C LEU A 308 3.45 1.94 -19.86
N ALA A 309 3.67 2.48 -21.06
CA ALA A 309 2.87 2.18 -22.26
C ALA A 309 3.74 1.49 -23.31
N ALA A 310 3.40 0.27 -23.69
CA ALA A 310 4.22 -0.53 -24.60
C ALA A 310 3.43 -1.00 -25.84
N ALA A 311 4.09 -0.95 -26.99
CA ALA A 311 3.58 -1.45 -28.26
C ALA A 311 3.46 -2.98 -28.23
N THR A 312 2.30 -3.50 -28.62
CA THR A 312 2.01 -4.93 -28.62
C THR A 312 1.31 -5.39 -29.90
N LEU A 313 1.58 -6.63 -30.30
CA LEU A 313 0.97 -7.27 -31.47
C LEU A 313 0.40 -8.63 -31.09
N ASP A 314 -0.92 -8.77 -31.18
CA ASP A 314 -1.57 -10.07 -31.04
C ASP A 314 -1.19 -10.97 -32.23
N GLN A 315 -0.43 -12.03 -31.95
CA GLN A 315 0.07 -12.98 -32.95
C GLN A 315 -1.05 -13.80 -33.62
N VAL A 316 -2.23 -13.87 -33.02
CA VAL A 316 -3.39 -14.63 -33.54
C VAL A 316 -4.26 -13.75 -34.42
N THR A 317 -4.63 -12.56 -33.92
CA THR A 317 -5.54 -11.66 -34.63
C THR A 317 -4.84 -10.63 -35.51
N SER A 318 -3.50 -10.50 -35.38
CA SER A 318 -2.70 -9.40 -35.94
C SER A 318 -3.14 -8.01 -35.47
N ALA A 319 -3.93 -7.94 -34.39
CA ALA A 319 -4.35 -6.67 -33.81
C ALA A 319 -3.16 -5.97 -33.15
N GLN A 320 -2.97 -4.70 -33.49
CA GLN A 320 -1.99 -3.83 -32.86
C GLN A 320 -2.64 -2.99 -31.77
N THR A 321 -1.99 -2.98 -30.62
CA THR A 321 -2.47 -2.26 -29.44
C THR A 321 -1.30 -1.58 -28.74
N VAL A 322 -1.60 -0.52 -27.99
CA VAL A 322 -0.73 -0.07 -26.90
C VAL A 322 -1.27 -0.67 -25.60
N THR A 323 -0.42 -1.41 -24.91
CA THR A 323 -0.75 -2.02 -23.63
C THR A 323 -0.16 -1.16 -22.52
N VAL A 324 -0.99 -0.77 -21.55
CA VAL A 324 -0.58 0.11 -20.45
C VAL A 324 -0.53 -0.65 -19.13
N PHE A 325 0.55 -0.41 -18.37
CA PHE A 325 0.79 -0.94 -17.05
C PHE A 325 0.94 0.23 -16.08
N LEU A 326 -0.04 0.38 -15.20
CA LEU A 326 0.03 1.38 -14.14
C LEU A 326 0.96 0.88 -13.03
N GLN A 327 1.82 1.76 -12.53
CA GLN A 327 2.69 1.46 -11.42
C GLN A 327 1.87 1.41 -10.12
N ARG A 328 2.22 0.49 -9.23
CA ARG A 328 1.65 0.49 -7.88
C ARG A 328 2.31 1.58 -7.05
N PHE A 329 1.54 2.24 -6.17
CA PHE A 329 2.09 3.14 -5.12
C PHE A 329 3.18 2.51 -4.24
N THR A 330 3.19 1.17 -4.13
CA THR A 330 4.22 0.42 -3.38
C THR A 330 5.45 0.04 -4.21
N GLY A 331 5.51 0.50 -5.46
CA GLY A 331 6.51 0.14 -6.45
C GLY A 331 6.13 -1.09 -7.28
N GLY A 332 6.61 -1.12 -8.53
CA GLY A 332 6.47 -2.24 -9.46
C GLY A 332 5.11 -2.31 -10.16
N PHE A 333 4.97 -3.32 -11.02
CA PHE A 333 3.87 -3.45 -11.98
C PHE A 333 3.16 -4.79 -11.87
N ASP A 334 1.88 -4.82 -12.21
CA ASP A 334 1.11 -6.05 -12.41
C ASP A 334 1.59 -6.79 -13.66
N ALA A 335 1.58 -8.12 -13.62
CA ALA A 335 1.86 -8.94 -14.80
C ALA A 335 0.71 -8.89 -15.83
N VAL A 336 -0.50 -8.54 -15.37
CA VAL A 336 -1.68 -8.31 -16.22
C VAL A 336 -1.73 -6.82 -16.51
N PRO A 337 -1.92 -6.40 -17.77
CA PRO A 337 -2.02 -4.98 -18.09
C PRO A 337 -3.26 -4.36 -17.47
N SER A 338 -3.16 -3.08 -17.12
CA SER A 338 -4.28 -2.31 -16.61
C SER A 338 -5.37 -2.18 -17.67
N PHE A 339 -4.98 -1.89 -18.91
CA PHE A 339 -5.86 -1.86 -20.07
C PHE A 339 -5.06 -1.90 -21.39
N GLN A 340 -5.78 -2.02 -22.51
CA GLN A 340 -5.21 -2.06 -23.85
C GLN A 340 -5.98 -1.12 -24.78
N LEU A 341 -5.24 -0.38 -25.61
CA LEU A 341 -5.76 0.62 -26.53
C LEU A 341 -5.55 0.14 -27.97
N ALA A 342 -6.64 0.00 -28.73
CA ALA A 342 -6.59 -0.48 -30.10
C ALA A 342 -6.15 0.63 -31.07
N LEU A 343 -5.18 0.32 -31.93
CA LEU A 343 -4.63 1.26 -32.92
C LEU A 343 -5.28 1.13 -34.30
N GLY A 344 -6.19 0.17 -34.50
CA GLY A 344 -6.78 -0.13 -35.79
C GLY A 344 -5.76 -0.75 -36.76
N SER A 345 -5.68 -0.25 -37.99
CA SER A 345 -4.77 -0.74 -39.05
C SER A 345 -3.39 -0.08 -39.02
N ALA A 346 -2.78 0.03 -37.84
CA ALA A 346 -1.44 0.59 -37.72
C ALA A 346 -0.37 -0.39 -38.29
N THR A 347 0.79 0.15 -38.67
CA THR A 347 1.96 -0.62 -39.15
C THR A 347 2.90 -0.94 -37.99
N SER A 348 3.93 -1.77 -38.18
CA SER A 348 4.72 -2.34 -37.07
C SER A 348 5.69 -1.38 -36.37
N ASP A 349 5.81 -0.12 -36.81
CA ASP A 349 6.85 0.82 -36.36
C ASP A 349 6.23 2.18 -36.04
N TYR A 350 5.53 2.26 -34.90
CA TYR A 350 4.88 3.46 -34.39
C TYR A 350 5.60 4.03 -33.17
N GLY A 351 5.72 5.36 -33.13
CA GLY A 351 6.21 6.07 -31.95
C GLY A 351 5.10 6.24 -30.92
N ILE A 352 5.45 6.06 -29.65
CA ILE A 352 4.57 6.29 -28.50
C ILE A 352 5.17 7.45 -27.70
N ALA A 353 4.34 8.38 -27.26
CA ALA A 353 4.76 9.47 -26.38
C ALA A 353 3.68 9.76 -25.35
N THR A 354 4.10 10.28 -24.20
CA THR A 354 3.21 10.74 -23.13
C THR A 354 3.38 12.25 -22.95
N GLY A 355 2.31 12.95 -22.60
CA GLY A 355 2.38 14.39 -22.36
C GLY A 355 1.01 15.07 -22.33
N ARG A 356 1.00 16.33 -21.90
CA ARG A 356 -0.23 17.10 -21.71
C ARG A 356 -0.79 17.66 -23.01
N PHE A 357 -1.41 16.83 -23.85
CA PHE A 357 -1.77 17.17 -25.24
C PHE A 357 -3.17 17.81 -25.41
N SER A 358 -4.02 17.67 -24.41
CA SER A 358 -5.41 18.14 -24.41
C SER A 358 -5.58 19.59 -23.94
N GLY A 359 -4.50 20.26 -23.52
CA GLY A 359 -4.56 21.58 -22.87
C GLY A 359 -4.96 21.51 -21.39
N ARG A 360 -5.19 20.31 -20.87
CA ARG A 360 -5.47 20.02 -19.46
C ARG A 360 -4.16 19.73 -18.73
N THR A 361 -4.23 19.60 -17.41
CA THR A 361 -3.05 19.33 -16.58
C THR A 361 -2.59 17.88 -16.62
N PHE A 362 -3.38 16.99 -17.23
CA PHE A 362 -3.14 15.54 -17.21
C PHE A 362 -2.32 15.04 -18.39
N SER A 363 -1.54 13.99 -18.16
CA SER A 363 -0.79 13.31 -19.21
C SER A 363 -1.72 12.49 -20.10
N ASP A 364 -1.77 12.86 -21.37
CA ASP A 364 -2.42 12.06 -22.41
C ASP A 364 -1.39 11.13 -23.07
N LEU A 365 -1.89 10.10 -23.76
CA LEU A 365 -1.07 9.20 -24.55
C LEU A 365 -1.20 9.51 -26.04
N LEU A 366 -0.07 9.59 -26.73
CA LEU A 366 0.03 9.83 -28.16
C LEU A 366 0.66 8.62 -28.85
N VAL A 367 0.10 8.26 -30.02
CA VAL A 367 0.65 7.21 -30.88
C VAL A 367 0.74 7.71 -32.32
N ARG A 368 1.93 7.66 -32.91
CA ARG A 368 2.18 7.99 -34.31
C ARG A 368 1.95 6.76 -35.19
N THR A 369 0.88 6.75 -35.97
CA THR A 369 0.57 5.68 -36.95
C THR A 369 0.81 6.15 -38.37
N ASP A 370 0.67 5.26 -39.37
CA ASP A 370 0.70 5.66 -40.78
C ASP A 370 -0.39 6.70 -41.08
N GLY A 371 0.03 7.90 -41.49
CA GLY A 371 -0.85 8.98 -41.95
C GLY A 371 -1.52 9.81 -40.86
N ALA A 372 -1.42 9.40 -39.58
CA ALA A 372 -2.04 10.12 -38.48
C ALA A 372 -1.24 10.05 -37.16
N ILE A 373 -1.62 10.92 -36.25
CA ILE A 373 -1.30 10.83 -34.83
C ILE A 373 -2.61 10.56 -34.10
N LEU A 374 -2.65 9.48 -33.32
CA LEU A 374 -3.80 9.10 -32.50
C LEU A 374 -3.56 9.63 -31.08
N LEU A 375 -4.56 10.32 -30.54
CA LEU A 375 -4.53 10.85 -29.18
C LEU A 375 -5.55 10.11 -28.33
N PHE A 376 -5.07 9.58 -27.21
CA PHE A 376 -5.85 8.93 -26.16
C PHE A 376 -5.82 9.84 -24.96
N GLN A 377 -6.97 10.44 -24.69
CA GLN A 377 -7.13 11.44 -23.66
C GLN A 377 -7.47 10.77 -22.34
N GLN A 378 -6.84 11.22 -21.27
CA GLN A 378 -7.26 10.84 -19.93
C GLN A 378 -8.61 11.50 -19.61
N GLU A 379 -9.49 10.77 -18.92
CA GLU A 379 -10.72 11.33 -18.36
C GLU A 379 -10.44 11.77 -16.93
N ASP A 380 -11.00 12.91 -16.55
CA ASP A 380 -11.04 13.39 -15.18
C ASP A 380 -12.25 12.71 -14.52
N LEU A 381 -12.06 11.89 -13.47
CA LEU A 381 -13.16 11.24 -12.76
C LEU A 381 -13.62 12.13 -11.60
N PRO A 382 -14.89 12.04 -11.17
CA PRO A 382 -15.33 12.76 -9.99
C PRO A 382 -14.61 12.24 -8.74
N PRO A 383 -14.38 13.10 -7.73
CA PRO A 383 -13.73 12.69 -6.49
C PRO A 383 -14.52 11.60 -5.76
N VAL A 384 -13.80 10.81 -4.97
CA VAL A 384 -14.38 9.68 -4.26
C VAL A 384 -14.11 9.75 -2.76
N LEU A 385 -15.09 9.35 -1.96
CA LEU A 385 -14.91 9.11 -0.53
C LEU A 385 -14.27 7.72 -0.35
N ILE A 386 -12.96 7.67 -0.13
CA ILE A 386 -12.19 6.42 0.01
C ILE A 386 -12.43 5.71 1.34
N GLN A 387 -12.76 6.47 2.40
CA GLN A 387 -13.18 5.92 3.69
C GLN A 387 -14.03 6.91 4.48
N ALA A 388 -14.83 6.38 5.42
CA ALA A 388 -15.68 7.20 6.27
C ALA A 388 -14.84 7.96 7.32
N ILE A 389 -15.18 9.23 7.55
CA ILE A 389 -14.69 10.02 8.69
C ILE A 389 -15.19 9.34 9.98
N PRO A 390 -14.36 9.23 11.04
CA PRO A 390 -14.77 8.65 12.32
C PRO A 390 -16.10 9.23 12.78
N SER A 391 -17.03 8.35 13.18
CA SER A 391 -18.39 8.76 13.53
C SER A 391 -18.47 9.68 14.74
N SER A 392 -17.44 9.68 15.59
CA SER A 392 -17.32 10.53 16.75
C SER A 392 -15.87 11.02 16.88
N LEU A 393 -15.71 12.32 17.08
CA LEU A 393 -14.46 13.01 17.39
C LEU A 393 -14.65 13.80 18.69
N ALA A 394 -13.58 14.08 19.41
CA ALA A 394 -13.66 14.84 20.66
C ALA A 394 -12.47 15.76 20.89
N PHE A 395 -12.71 16.89 21.54
CA PHE A 395 -11.67 17.75 22.11
C PHE A 395 -12.17 18.43 23.39
N ASN A 396 -11.26 18.87 24.25
CA ASN A 396 -11.60 19.48 25.54
C ASN A 396 -12.09 20.92 25.36
N ALA A 397 -13.10 21.32 26.14
CA ALA A 397 -13.57 22.69 26.24
C ALA A 397 -12.41 23.62 26.65
N GLY A 398 -12.22 24.71 25.90
CA GLY A 398 -11.07 25.62 26.06
C GLY A 398 -9.74 25.08 25.52
N GLY A 399 -9.72 23.84 25.01
CA GLY A 399 -8.64 23.28 24.22
C GLY A 399 -8.76 23.63 22.73
N SER A 400 -7.80 23.15 21.93
CA SER A 400 -7.79 23.36 20.48
C SER A 400 -8.54 22.24 19.76
N GLY A 401 -9.54 22.60 18.96
CA GLY A 401 -10.13 21.72 17.94
C GLY A 401 -9.48 21.86 16.57
N ALA A 402 -8.30 22.48 16.49
CA ALA A 402 -7.58 22.66 15.22
C ALA A 402 -6.98 21.36 14.71
N ALA A 403 -6.99 21.17 13.39
CA ALA A 403 -6.44 20.03 12.66
C ALA A 403 -6.90 18.67 13.19
N LEU A 404 -8.13 18.59 13.70
CA LEU A 404 -8.70 17.34 14.23
C LEU A 404 -8.91 16.29 13.12
N VAL A 405 -9.16 16.74 11.89
CA VAL A 405 -9.37 15.88 10.73
C VAL A 405 -8.54 16.41 9.56
N ASP A 406 -7.68 15.58 9.00
CA ASP A 406 -7.06 15.83 7.68
C ASP A 406 -7.93 15.12 6.63
N LEU A 407 -8.59 15.91 5.78
CA LEU A 407 -9.58 15.44 4.82
C LEU A 407 -8.98 14.62 3.68
N ARG A 408 -7.67 14.74 3.42
CA ARG A 408 -6.95 13.93 2.41
C ARG A 408 -6.89 12.45 2.76
N ASN A 409 -7.12 12.10 4.02
CA ASN A 409 -7.22 10.71 4.43
C ASN A 409 -8.56 10.08 4.04
N TYR A 410 -9.58 10.87 3.70
CA TYR A 410 -10.95 10.39 3.52
C TYR A 410 -11.48 10.56 2.10
N PHE A 411 -10.96 11.54 1.38
CA PHE A 411 -11.28 11.77 -0.02
C PHE A 411 -10.03 11.54 -0.87
N ALA A 412 -10.23 10.93 -2.03
CA ALA A 412 -9.24 10.89 -3.08
C ALA A 412 -9.86 11.44 -4.35
N ASP A 413 -8.99 12.03 -5.16
CA ASP A 413 -9.33 12.35 -6.53
C ASP A 413 -8.33 11.65 -7.43
N ASP A 414 -8.75 11.41 -8.65
CA ASP A 414 -7.87 10.87 -9.66
C ASP A 414 -7.12 12.00 -10.39
N HIS A 415 -7.64 13.25 -10.32
CA HIS A 415 -6.95 14.46 -10.77
C HIS A 415 -7.27 15.68 -9.89
N GLY A 416 -6.37 16.67 -9.91
CA GLY A 416 -6.63 17.99 -9.36
C GLY A 416 -6.48 18.12 -7.84
N VAL A 417 -6.57 19.36 -7.36
CA VAL A 417 -6.52 19.67 -5.92
C VAL A 417 -7.94 19.71 -5.38
N LEU A 418 -8.24 18.79 -4.48
CA LEU A 418 -9.52 18.78 -3.78
C LEU A 418 -9.76 20.08 -3.02
N VAL A 419 -10.90 20.69 -3.29
CA VAL A 419 -11.46 21.79 -2.52
C VAL A 419 -12.54 21.22 -1.59
N PHE A 420 -12.41 21.52 -0.31
CA PHE A 420 -13.34 21.04 0.71
C PHE A 420 -14.28 22.14 1.17
N GLN A 421 -15.49 21.75 1.53
CA GLN A 421 -16.49 22.64 2.11
C GLN A 421 -17.29 21.93 3.20
N VAL A 422 -17.68 22.68 4.23
CA VAL A 422 -18.63 22.20 5.23
C VAL A 422 -20.03 22.34 4.65
N VAL A 423 -20.73 21.21 4.47
CA VAL A 423 -22.06 21.18 3.86
C VAL A 423 -23.19 21.07 4.88
N TYR A 424 -22.88 20.72 6.13
CA TYR A 424 -23.83 20.69 7.23
C TYR A 424 -23.15 20.96 8.57
N GLU A 425 -23.79 21.81 9.38
CA GLU A 425 -23.42 22.08 10.77
C GLU A 425 -24.65 22.17 11.67
N GLU A 426 -24.63 21.45 12.78
CA GLU A 426 -25.65 21.56 13.82
C GLU A 426 -25.30 22.68 14.82
N ASN A 427 -26.16 23.70 14.90
CA ASN A 427 -26.01 24.85 15.83
C ASN A 427 -24.65 25.61 15.69
N PRO A 428 -24.35 26.20 14.53
CA PRO A 428 -23.06 26.85 14.24
C PRO A 428 -22.72 28.04 15.15
N SER A 429 -23.68 28.58 15.90
CA SER A 429 -23.44 29.64 16.88
C SER A 429 -22.68 29.18 18.14
N VAL A 430 -22.67 27.88 18.42
CA VAL A 430 -22.03 27.32 19.63
C VAL A 430 -20.87 26.39 19.31
N LEU A 431 -20.88 25.74 18.14
CA LEU A 431 -19.79 24.92 17.64
C LEU A 431 -19.73 25.06 16.12
N HIS A 432 -18.63 25.63 15.62
CA HIS A 432 -18.45 25.92 14.20
C HIS A 432 -17.25 25.14 13.65
N ALA A 433 -17.36 24.71 12.40
CA ALA A 433 -16.28 24.06 11.67
C ALA A 433 -15.76 24.97 10.56
N THR A 434 -14.44 25.03 10.38
CA THR A 434 -13.80 25.79 9.30
C THR A 434 -12.75 24.94 8.62
N ILE A 435 -12.61 25.10 7.30
CA ILE A 435 -11.45 24.58 6.58
C ILE A 435 -10.26 25.49 6.92
N ALA A 436 -9.18 24.89 7.40
CA ALA A 436 -7.96 25.59 7.77
C ALA A 436 -7.33 26.27 6.56
N ALA A 437 -6.38 27.18 6.81
CA ALA A 437 -5.70 27.94 5.75
C ALA A 437 -4.89 27.05 4.77
N ASP A 438 -4.56 25.82 5.17
CA ASP A 438 -3.92 24.83 4.31
C ASP A 438 -4.89 24.15 3.33
N GLY A 439 -6.19 24.42 3.45
CA GLY A 439 -7.23 23.95 2.55
C GLY A 439 -7.71 22.52 2.80
N HIS A 440 -7.14 21.75 3.74
CA HIS A 440 -7.46 20.33 3.90
C HIS A 440 -7.65 19.86 5.35
N HIS A 441 -7.25 20.66 6.34
CA HIS A 441 -7.59 20.38 7.74
C HIS A 441 -8.95 20.98 8.12
N LEU A 442 -9.71 20.23 8.92
CA LEU A 442 -10.96 20.70 9.50
C LEU A 442 -10.73 21.12 10.95
N ASP A 443 -10.94 22.41 11.20
CA ASP A 443 -10.81 23.05 12.52
C ASP A 443 -12.18 23.22 13.16
N PHE A 444 -12.27 22.98 14.47
CA PHE A 444 -13.49 23.18 15.25
C PHE A 444 -13.29 24.22 16.34
N ALA A 445 -14.25 25.15 16.42
CA ALA A 445 -14.26 26.20 17.42
C ALA A 445 -15.57 26.17 18.23
N ALA A 446 -15.45 25.91 19.53
CA ALA A 446 -16.56 25.98 20.47
C ALA A 446 -16.68 27.38 21.08
N ALA A 447 -17.91 27.82 21.37
CA ALA A 447 -18.14 29.03 22.14
C ALA A 447 -17.48 28.94 23.53
N PRO A 448 -16.99 30.05 24.11
CA PRO A 448 -16.33 30.03 25.41
C PRO A 448 -17.19 29.38 26.51
N GLY A 449 -16.63 28.37 27.17
CA GLY A 449 -17.29 27.64 28.25
C GLY A 449 -18.41 26.68 27.80
N TRP A 450 -18.65 26.55 26.49
CA TRP A 450 -19.59 25.59 25.96
C TRP A 450 -18.97 24.18 25.91
N PHE A 451 -19.78 23.19 26.23
CA PHE A 451 -19.52 21.77 26.09
C PHE A 451 -20.79 21.10 25.57
N GLY A 452 -20.64 20.02 24.83
CA GLY A 452 -21.77 19.39 24.16
C GLY A 452 -21.36 18.66 22.89
N LYS A 453 -22.33 18.37 22.04
CA LYS A 453 -22.13 17.67 20.78
C LYS A 453 -22.80 18.44 19.65
N GLY A 454 -22.15 18.48 18.50
CA GLY A 454 -22.74 18.92 17.23
C GLY A 454 -22.45 17.93 16.12
N ARG A 455 -23.37 17.80 15.18
CA ARG A 455 -23.23 16.97 13.98
C ARG A 455 -22.76 17.78 12.77
N PHE A 456 -21.87 17.18 11.99
CA PHE A 456 -21.22 17.79 10.82
C PHE A 456 -21.25 16.87 9.60
N GLN A 457 -21.17 17.49 8.42
CA GLN A 457 -20.88 16.82 7.16
C GLN A 457 -20.06 17.75 6.29
N VAL A 458 -19.07 17.21 5.60
CA VAL A 458 -18.21 17.94 4.65
C VAL A 458 -18.37 17.34 3.26
N ALA A 459 -17.94 18.06 2.23
CA ALA A 459 -17.88 17.53 0.87
C ALA A 459 -16.59 17.99 0.19
N ALA A 460 -16.13 17.19 -0.78
CA ALA A 460 -14.98 17.47 -1.61
C ALA A 460 -15.42 17.73 -3.06
N THR A 461 -14.70 18.59 -3.78
CA THR A 461 -14.86 18.84 -5.22
C THR A 461 -13.50 19.13 -5.85
N ASP A 462 -13.33 18.69 -7.08
CA ASP A 462 -12.22 19.00 -8.00
C ASP A 462 -12.33 20.39 -8.68
N GLY A 463 -13.47 21.07 -8.54
CA GLY A 463 -13.78 22.30 -9.28
C GLY A 463 -14.29 22.08 -10.71
N VAL A 464 -14.45 20.83 -11.15
CA VAL A 464 -15.04 20.48 -12.44
C VAL A 464 -16.56 20.60 -12.35
N PRO A 465 -17.20 21.50 -13.14
CA PRO A 465 -18.63 21.77 -13.00
C PRO A 465 -19.55 20.56 -13.21
N THR A 466 -19.08 19.53 -13.93
CA THR A 466 -19.85 18.32 -14.23
C THR A 466 -19.80 17.26 -13.13
N HIS A 467 -18.79 17.28 -12.24
CA HIS A 467 -18.61 16.24 -11.22
C HIS A 467 -19.44 16.53 -9.96
N GLY A 468 -19.54 17.80 -9.59
CA GLY A 468 -20.27 18.20 -8.39
C GLY A 468 -19.61 17.73 -7.08
N PRO A 469 -20.04 18.25 -5.91
CA PRO A 469 -19.39 17.93 -4.66
C PRO A 469 -19.80 16.54 -4.12
N VAL A 470 -18.82 15.78 -3.64
CA VAL A 470 -18.97 14.44 -3.07
C VAL A 470 -19.01 14.53 -1.54
N PRO A 471 -20.12 14.20 -0.87
CA PRO A 471 -20.26 14.37 0.57
C PRO A 471 -19.62 13.22 1.38
N SER A 472 -19.14 13.54 2.58
CA SER A 472 -18.73 12.57 3.61
C SER A 472 -19.94 11.88 4.23
N ASN A 473 -19.70 10.88 5.10
CA ASN A 473 -20.68 10.50 6.10
C ASN A 473 -20.93 11.66 7.09
N GLY A 474 -22.08 11.69 7.73
CA GLY A 474 -22.30 12.57 8.89
C GLY A 474 -21.55 12.04 10.11
N PHE A 475 -20.90 12.94 10.86
CA PHE A 475 -20.13 12.60 12.04
C PHE A 475 -20.37 13.61 13.17
N ASP A 476 -20.11 13.17 14.40
CA ASP A 476 -20.35 13.94 15.61
C ASP A 476 -19.04 14.48 16.19
N VAL A 477 -19.06 15.73 16.66
CA VAL A 477 -17.94 16.34 17.37
C VAL A 477 -18.38 16.68 18.79
N ILE A 478 -17.63 16.14 19.75
CA ILE A 478 -17.88 16.24 21.18
C ILE A 478 -16.90 17.24 21.78
N VAL A 479 -17.43 18.31 22.36
CA VAL A 479 -16.67 19.23 23.20
C VAL A 479 -16.77 18.76 24.63
N ASN A 480 -15.71 18.09 25.10
CA ASN A 480 -15.62 17.46 26.40
C ASN A 480 -15.47 18.51 27.52
N ALA A 481 -16.23 18.38 28.60
CA ALA A 481 -16.02 19.19 29.78
C ALA A 481 -14.86 18.61 30.59
N ILE A 482 -13.92 19.45 31.02
CA ILE A 482 -12.79 18.96 31.83
C ILE A 482 -13.30 18.67 33.26
N PRO A 483 -12.96 17.51 33.86
CA PRO A 483 -13.38 17.17 35.21
C PRO A 483 -12.83 18.18 36.22
N THR A 484 -13.56 18.41 37.30
CA THR A 484 -13.12 19.27 38.41
C THR A 484 -13.22 18.54 39.74
N VAL A 485 -12.21 18.65 40.61
CA VAL A 485 -12.24 18.01 41.93
C VAL A 485 -13.02 18.89 42.91
N THR A 486 -14.05 18.35 43.55
CA THR A 486 -14.97 19.07 44.44
C THR A 486 -14.80 18.72 45.93
N SER A 487 -14.14 17.60 46.22
CA SER A 487 -13.85 17.16 47.59
C SER A 487 -12.67 17.91 48.24
N SER A 488 -12.60 17.90 49.57
CA SER A 488 -11.47 18.44 50.35
C SER A 488 -10.90 17.37 51.30
N PRO A 489 -9.58 17.14 51.34
CA PRO A 489 -8.97 16.10 52.15
C PRO A 489 -8.80 16.49 53.63
N PRO A 490 -8.74 15.53 54.56
CA PRO A 490 -8.32 15.79 55.94
C PRO A 490 -6.88 16.33 56.01
N ALA A 491 -6.65 17.35 56.82
CA ALA A 491 -5.34 18.00 56.93
C ALA A 491 -4.32 17.21 57.78
N GLN A 492 -4.78 16.31 58.65
CA GLN A 492 -3.91 15.57 59.58
C GLN A 492 -4.40 14.13 59.81
N VAL A 493 -3.47 13.23 60.12
CA VAL A 493 -3.72 11.85 60.56
C VAL A 493 -2.70 11.46 61.63
N ARG A 494 -3.06 10.59 62.58
CA ARG A 494 -2.09 10.07 63.57
C ARG A 494 -1.35 8.86 63.02
N ALA A 495 -0.08 8.71 63.40
CA ALA A 495 0.67 7.48 63.13
C ALA A 495 -0.09 6.26 63.73
N GLY A 496 -0.32 5.25 62.91
CA GLY A 496 -1.06 4.02 63.24
C GLY A 496 -2.56 4.07 62.96
N GLU A 497 -3.15 5.23 62.63
CA GLU A 497 -4.57 5.34 62.25
C GLU A 497 -4.75 5.22 60.73
N ARG A 498 -5.86 4.62 60.28
CA ARG A 498 -6.18 4.52 58.85
C ARG A 498 -6.65 5.87 58.32
N PHE A 499 -5.90 6.46 57.39
CA PHE A 499 -6.32 7.59 56.57
C PHE A 499 -7.21 7.07 55.43
N GLN A 500 -8.39 7.67 55.29
CA GLN A 500 -9.29 7.44 54.15
C GLN A 500 -9.75 8.79 53.60
N TYR A 501 -9.63 8.98 52.30
CA TYR A 501 -10.09 10.17 51.61
C TYR A 501 -10.79 9.80 50.31
N GLN A 502 -12.07 10.12 50.21
CA GLN A 502 -12.87 9.89 49.00
C GLN A 502 -12.76 11.12 48.10
N VAL A 503 -12.12 10.95 46.94
CA VAL A 503 -12.09 11.98 45.91
C VAL A 503 -13.47 12.03 45.25
N THR A 504 -14.08 13.22 45.21
CA THR A 504 -15.31 13.48 44.44
C THR A 504 -15.02 14.52 43.38
N ILE A 505 -15.68 14.37 42.24
CA ILE A 505 -15.50 15.23 41.07
C ILE A 505 -16.85 15.75 40.55
N SER A 506 -16.79 16.80 39.73
CA SER A 506 -17.88 17.27 38.88
C SER A 506 -17.38 17.28 37.44
N ASP A 507 -18.08 16.55 36.59
CA ASP A 507 -17.85 16.50 35.15
C ASP A 507 -19.21 16.52 34.45
N PRO A 508 -19.62 17.65 33.85
CA PRO A 508 -20.99 17.83 33.36
C PRO A 508 -21.23 17.20 31.99
N TYR A 509 -20.20 16.88 31.20
CA TYR A 509 -20.40 16.35 29.85
C TYR A 509 -19.17 15.63 29.29
N PRO A 510 -19.33 14.42 28.73
CA PRO A 510 -20.59 13.69 28.57
C PRO A 510 -21.15 13.12 29.89
N ALA A 511 -22.47 12.99 29.97
CA ALA A 511 -23.16 12.63 31.22
C ALA A 511 -22.82 11.23 31.79
N ALA A 512 -22.16 10.38 30.99
CA ALA A 512 -21.70 9.05 31.38
C ALA A 512 -20.19 8.87 31.12
N ASP A 513 -19.41 9.94 31.34
CA ASP A 513 -17.95 9.85 31.23
C ASP A 513 -17.37 8.91 32.29
N LEU A 514 -16.32 8.18 31.91
CA LEU A 514 -15.58 7.29 32.77
C LEU A 514 -14.32 7.99 33.27
N HIS A 515 -14.15 7.99 34.58
CA HIS A 515 -13.00 8.62 35.23
C HIS A 515 -12.02 7.59 35.77
N SER A 516 -10.74 7.92 35.67
CA SER A 516 -9.65 7.17 36.28
C SER A 516 -8.89 8.04 37.26
N PHE A 517 -8.55 7.46 38.40
CA PHE A 517 -7.87 8.16 39.50
C PHE A 517 -6.47 7.60 39.72
N MET A 518 -5.50 8.49 39.94
CA MET A 518 -4.12 8.10 40.23
C MET A 518 -3.42 9.07 41.17
N LEU A 519 -2.38 8.58 41.86
CA LEU A 519 -1.47 9.40 42.66
C LEU A 519 -0.22 9.71 41.83
N LEU A 520 0.05 11.00 41.60
CA LEU A 520 1.27 11.46 40.93
C LEU A 520 2.42 11.63 41.95
N GLU A 521 2.08 12.05 43.16
CA GLU A 521 2.99 12.19 44.29
C GLU A 521 2.28 11.70 45.55
N ALA A 522 2.91 10.80 46.31
CA ALA A 522 2.35 10.27 47.55
C ALA A 522 3.42 9.64 48.45
N PRO A 523 3.20 9.57 49.77
CA PRO A 523 4.03 8.82 50.70
C PRO A 523 4.06 7.32 50.38
N ALA A 524 5.13 6.66 50.83
CA ALA A 524 5.26 5.22 50.68
C ALA A 524 4.07 4.47 51.33
N GLY A 525 3.48 3.55 50.56
CA GLY A 525 2.35 2.73 51.02
C GLY A 525 0.98 3.40 50.93
N MET A 526 0.87 4.66 50.50
CA MET A 526 -0.42 5.27 50.16
C MET A 526 -0.91 4.73 48.81
N THR A 527 -2.19 4.37 48.74
CA THR A 527 -2.84 3.82 47.53
C THR A 527 -4.10 4.56 47.19
N ILE A 528 -4.48 4.58 45.91
CA ILE A 528 -5.78 5.06 45.45
C ILE A 528 -6.46 3.98 44.62
N ASP A 529 -7.76 3.78 44.82
CA ASP A 529 -8.56 2.94 43.94
C ASP A 529 -8.84 3.67 42.62
N ALA A 530 -8.42 3.08 41.51
CA ALA A 530 -8.41 3.74 40.20
C ALA A 530 -9.81 4.02 39.63
N VAL A 531 -10.87 3.41 40.16
CA VAL A 531 -12.26 3.56 39.67
C VAL A 531 -13.08 4.42 40.61
N THR A 532 -12.94 4.20 41.91
CA THR A 532 -13.73 4.89 42.94
C THR A 532 -13.07 6.16 43.42
N GLY A 533 -11.75 6.32 43.28
CA GLY A 533 -11.02 7.49 43.80
C GLY A 533 -10.81 7.46 45.32
N LEU A 534 -11.00 6.32 45.98
CA LEU A 534 -10.74 6.16 47.42
C LEU A 534 -9.23 6.08 47.68
N VAL A 535 -8.68 7.10 48.35
CA VAL A 535 -7.30 7.14 48.84
C VAL A 535 -7.24 6.50 50.22
N GLU A 536 -6.31 5.55 50.40
CA GLU A 536 -6.10 4.84 51.65
C GLU A 536 -4.62 4.83 52.04
N TRP A 537 -4.35 5.02 53.33
CA TRP A 537 -3.01 4.93 53.88
C TRP A 537 -3.04 4.62 55.38
N THR A 538 -1.99 4.03 55.93
CA THR A 538 -1.80 3.86 57.38
C THR A 538 -0.37 4.25 57.72
N PRO A 539 -0.11 5.52 58.08
CA PRO A 539 1.24 6.00 58.37
C PRO A 539 1.84 5.30 59.58
N SER A 540 3.13 5.03 59.53
CA SER A 540 3.91 4.55 60.66
C SER A 540 4.47 5.72 61.48
N THR A 541 5.11 5.40 62.60
CA THR A 541 5.79 6.41 63.42
C THR A 541 7.00 7.06 62.73
N SER A 542 7.58 6.41 61.71
CA SER A 542 8.64 7.02 60.88
C SER A 542 8.10 8.01 59.84
N ASP A 543 6.79 8.01 59.61
CA ASP A 543 6.14 8.92 58.65
C ASP A 543 5.70 10.23 59.32
N VAL A 544 6.04 10.51 60.59
CA VAL A 544 5.68 11.76 61.28
C VAL A 544 6.31 12.96 60.56
N GLY A 545 5.49 13.93 60.16
CA GLY A 545 5.89 15.09 59.38
C GLY A 545 4.89 15.49 58.31
N ALA A 546 5.27 16.47 57.49
CA ALA A 546 4.46 16.97 56.38
C ALA A 546 4.69 16.11 55.13
N HIS A 547 3.61 15.71 54.48
CA HIS A 547 3.65 14.98 53.20
C HIS A 547 2.83 15.70 52.15
N THR A 548 3.39 15.87 50.96
CA THR A 548 2.65 16.36 49.78
C THR A 548 1.99 15.18 49.08
N VAL A 549 0.72 15.33 48.74
CA VAL A 549 -0.04 14.36 47.95
C VAL A 549 -0.63 15.07 46.74
N VAL A 550 -0.41 14.51 45.56
CA VAL A 550 -0.96 14.99 44.29
C VAL A 550 -1.84 13.89 43.69
N VAL A 551 -3.13 14.14 43.64
CA VAL A 551 -4.14 13.27 43.00
C VAL A 551 -4.45 13.82 41.62
N ARG A 552 -4.48 12.96 40.60
CA ARG A 552 -4.98 13.27 39.26
C ARG A 552 -6.23 12.46 38.96
N VAL A 553 -7.25 13.14 38.43
CA VAL A 553 -8.37 12.52 37.73
C VAL A 553 -8.23 12.76 36.23
N ALA A 554 -8.46 11.72 35.44
CA ALA A 554 -8.53 11.79 33.98
C ALA A 554 -9.84 11.18 33.50
N ASP A 555 -10.53 11.86 32.59
CA ASP A 555 -11.73 11.33 31.92
C ASP A 555 -11.36 10.48 30.67
N SER A 556 -12.36 9.92 29.99
CA SER A 556 -12.16 9.08 28.81
C SER A 556 -11.91 9.84 27.50
N HIS A 557 -12.04 11.17 27.51
CA HIS A 557 -11.87 12.08 26.37
C HIS A 557 -10.59 12.92 26.47
N GLY A 558 -9.74 12.65 27.47
CA GLY A 558 -8.43 13.26 27.67
C GLY A 558 -8.42 14.53 28.52
N GLY A 559 -9.53 14.91 29.14
CA GLY A 559 -9.56 15.96 30.15
C GLY A 559 -8.98 15.47 31.47
N THR A 560 -8.23 16.34 32.15
CA THR A 560 -7.57 16.01 33.41
C THR A 560 -7.66 17.14 34.42
N ALA A 561 -7.78 16.80 35.70
CA ALA A 561 -7.62 17.75 36.80
C ALA A 561 -6.78 17.18 37.93
N ASP A 562 -5.99 18.06 38.53
CA ASP A 562 -5.10 17.73 39.64
C ASP A 562 -5.56 18.43 40.92
N GLN A 563 -5.42 17.71 42.03
CA GLN A 563 -5.55 18.25 43.37
C GLN A 563 -4.26 17.99 44.15
N THR A 564 -3.65 19.07 44.65
CA THR A 564 -2.48 19.00 45.53
C THR A 564 -2.88 19.37 46.94
N PHE A 565 -2.47 18.58 47.93
CA PHE A 565 -2.68 18.88 49.35
C PHE A 565 -1.51 18.43 50.23
N ALA A 566 -1.38 19.06 51.40
CA ALA A 566 -0.42 18.67 52.41
C ALA A 566 -1.13 17.89 53.54
N LEU A 567 -0.61 16.70 53.87
CA LEU A 567 -1.08 15.86 54.96
C LEU A 567 -0.05 15.85 56.08
N GLN A 568 -0.45 16.27 57.28
CA GLN A 568 0.41 16.22 58.48
C GLN A 568 0.21 14.92 59.24
N VAL A 569 1.26 14.12 59.38
CA VAL A 569 1.24 12.95 60.25
C VAL A 569 1.72 13.35 61.64
N VAL A 570 0.85 13.20 62.64
CA VAL A 570 1.18 13.50 64.05
C VAL A 570 1.49 12.23 64.85
N PRO A 571 2.28 12.29 65.93
CA PRO A 571 2.62 11.12 66.73
C PRO A 571 1.39 10.38 67.31
N ALA A 572 1.51 9.06 67.44
CA ALA A 572 0.52 8.22 68.12
C ALA A 572 0.38 8.62 69.60
N LEU A 573 -0.82 8.44 70.17
CA LEU A 573 -1.03 8.63 71.61
C LEU A 573 -0.24 7.56 72.38
N VAL A 574 0.69 7.99 73.25
CA VAL A 574 1.39 7.08 74.17
C VAL A 574 0.53 6.93 75.44
N PRO A 575 -0.06 5.75 75.73
CA PRO A 575 -0.64 5.50 77.04
C PRO A 575 0.46 5.37 78.11
N PRO A 576 0.22 5.78 79.37
CA PRO A 576 1.21 5.70 80.44
C PRO A 576 1.58 4.24 80.78
N PRO A 577 2.81 3.97 81.23
CA PRO A 577 3.35 2.61 81.37
C PRO A 577 2.73 1.87 82.57
N THR A 578 2.21 0.66 82.35
CA THR A 578 1.89 -0.31 83.40
C THR A 578 2.89 -1.47 83.41
N MET A 579 3.44 -1.77 84.59
CA MET A 579 4.47 -2.79 84.86
C MET A 579 3.94 -4.23 84.71
N PRO A 580 4.82 -5.22 84.43
CA PRO A 580 4.40 -6.59 84.11
C PRO A 580 4.23 -7.46 85.37
N ILE A 581 3.12 -8.21 85.46
CA ILE A 581 2.95 -9.31 86.41
C ILE A 581 2.81 -10.62 85.63
N VAL A 582 3.75 -11.52 85.87
CA VAL A 582 3.77 -12.92 85.45
C VAL A 582 3.03 -13.74 86.49
N ALA A 583 1.90 -14.34 86.14
CA ALA A 583 1.42 -15.61 86.70
C ALA A 583 0.14 -16.09 85.98
N ALA A 584 0.30 -17.23 85.30
CA ALA A 584 -0.59 -18.40 85.25
C ALA A 584 -2.10 -18.28 84.94
N ALA A 585 -2.50 -19.19 84.03
CA ALA A 585 -3.83 -19.80 83.91
C ALA A 585 -4.92 -19.04 83.12
N ALA A 586 -4.84 -19.11 81.79
CA ALA A 586 -6.02 -19.20 80.91
C ALA A 586 -5.64 -19.84 79.56
N LEU A 587 -4.95 -20.99 79.60
CA LEU A 587 -4.54 -21.78 78.42
C LEU A 587 -5.58 -22.88 78.07
N GLY A 588 -6.85 -22.69 78.44
CA GLY A 588 -7.78 -23.82 78.59
C GLY A 588 -9.22 -23.62 78.13
N ALA A 589 -9.49 -22.75 77.14
CA ALA A 589 -10.86 -22.65 76.60
C ALA A 589 -10.97 -22.28 75.10
N ILE A 590 -9.87 -22.07 74.38
CA ILE A 590 -9.90 -21.91 72.90
C ILE A 590 -9.19 -23.08 72.19
N ALA A 591 -8.33 -23.83 72.90
CA ALA A 591 -7.74 -25.08 72.40
C ALA A 591 -8.70 -26.30 72.45
N ALA A 592 -9.86 -26.19 73.12
CA ALA A 592 -10.85 -27.27 73.26
C ALA A 592 -12.06 -27.14 72.31
N LEU A 593 -12.16 -26.06 71.52
CA LEU A 593 -13.01 -26.00 70.33
C LEU A 593 -12.22 -26.19 69.02
N ALA A 594 -10.91 -26.45 69.14
CA ALA A 594 -10.00 -26.72 68.03
C ALA A 594 -9.68 -28.22 67.82
N ALA A 595 -10.29 -29.14 68.60
CA ALA A 595 -9.98 -30.58 68.53
C ALA A 595 -11.16 -31.48 68.08
N GLY A 596 -12.31 -30.92 67.69
CA GLY A 596 -13.49 -31.67 67.22
C GLY A 596 -13.96 -31.35 65.79
N ALA A 597 -13.31 -30.40 65.10
CA ALA A 597 -13.71 -29.94 63.76
C ALA A 597 -12.66 -30.20 62.66
N PHE A 598 -11.71 -31.12 62.92
CA PHE A 598 -10.66 -31.54 61.96
C PHE A 598 -10.83 -33.01 61.51
N ALA A 599 -12.07 -33.50 61.37
CA ALA A 599 -12.31 -34.89 60.95
C ALA A 599 -13.50 -35.07 59.99
N SER A 600 -13.86 -34.08 59.17
CA SER A 600 -14.59 -34.37 57.93
C SER A 600 -14.22 -33.39 56.82
N GLU A 601 -13.78 -33.92 55.68
CA GLU A 601 -13.47 -33.13 54.48
C GLU A 601 -14.71 -32.39 53.94
N ASN A 602 -15.91 -32.81 54.33
CA ASN A 602 -17.18 -32.25 53.84
C ASN A 602 -17.51 -30.85 54.41
N VAL A 603 -16.96 -30.46 55.57
CA VAL A 603 -17.21 -29.13 56.16
C VAL A 603 -16.25 -28.06 55.62
N LYS A 604 -15.04 -28.44 55.18
CA LYS A 604 -14.10 -27.56 54.47
C LYS A 604 -14.67 -27.02 53.16
N TYR A 605 -15.48 -27.81 52.45
CA TYR A 605 -16.19 -27.37 51.25
C TYR A 605 -17.48 -26.60 51.56
N GLY A 606 -18.12 -26.84 52.72
CA GLY A 606 -19.35 -26.15 53.12
C GLY A 606 -19.15 -24.68 53.51
N LEU A 607 -18.06 -24.34 54.21
CA LEU A 607 -17.73 -22.95 54.57
C LEU A 607 -17.19 -22.13 53.40
N LEU A 608 -16.58 -22.78 52.41
CA LEU A 608 -16.20 -22.14 51.14
C LEU A 608 -17.43 -21.78 50.30
N MET A 609 -18.55 -22.49 50.45
CA MET A 609 -19.80 -22.25 49.70
C MET A 609 -20.65 -21.08 50.23
N ILE A 610 -20.44 -20.62 51.47
CA ILE A 610 -21.15 -19.46 52.02
C ILE A 610 -20.68 -18.15 51.35
N PHE A 611 -19.48 -18.13 50.79
CA PHE A 611 -18.93 -17.00 50.02
C PHE A 611 -19.15 -17.12 48.49
N ILE A 612 -19.91 -18.12 48.02
CA ILE A 612 -20.14 -18.39 46.58
C ILE A 612 -21.50 -17.90 46.02
N PRO A 613 -22.34 -17.10 46.72
CA PRO A 613 -23.35 -16.30 46.05
C PRO A 613 -23.08 -14.80 46.21
N LEU A 614 -21.90 -14.33 45.78
CA LEU A 614 -21.65 -12.91 45.49
C LEU A 614 -20.75 -12.71 44.26
N TYR A 615 -20.77 -13.66 43.32
CA TYR A 615 -20.57 -13.29 41.93
C TYR A 615 -21.87 -12.64 41.46
N SER A 616 -21.82 -11.32 41.27
CA SER A 616 -22.77 -10.63 40.41
C SER A 616 -23.00 -11.50 39.17
N LYS A 617 -24.23 -11.97 38.97
CA LYS A 617 -24.65 -12.45 37.66
C LYS A 617 -24.38 -11.29 36.71
N ILE A 618 -23.29 -11.37 35.94
CA ILE A 618 -23.07 -10.49 34.79
C ILE A 618 -24.35 -10.63 33.98
N LYS A 619 -25.14 -9.56 33.88
CA LYS A 619 -26.34 -9.59 33.04
C LYS A 619 -25.88 -9.94 31.62
N ARG A 620 -26.67 -10.70 30.86
CA ARG A 620 -26.29 -11.16 29.50
C ARG A 620 -25.72 -10.03 28.63
N GLU A 621 -26.23 -8.83 28.80
CA GLU A 621 -25.80 -7.57 28.18
C GLU A 621 -24.37 -7.10 28.53
N GLN A 622 -23.84 -7.43 29.72
CA GLN A 622 -22.50 -7.00 30.19
C GLN A 622 -21.37 -8.01 29.93
N VAL A 623 -21.68 -9.14 29.27
CA VAL A 623 -20.68 -10.20 29.01
C VAL A 623 -19.68 -9.74 27.95
N LEU A 624 -20.12 -8.94 26.98
CA LEU A 624 -19.30 -8.40 25.89
C LEU A 624 -18.53 -7.12 26.27
N ASP A 625 -18.89 -6.46 27.38
CA ASP A 625 -18.19 -5.26 27.90
C ASP A 625 -16.71 -5.53 28.21
N HIS A 626 -16.36 -6.79 28.45
CA HIS A 626 -14.97 -7.19 28.51
C HIS A 626 -14.39 -7.22 27.09
N PHE A 627 -13.57 -6.22 26.76
CA PHE A 627 -12.95 -6.00 25.45
C PHE A 627 -12.51 -7.29 24.72
N VAL A 628 -11.74 -8.16 25.39
CA VAL A 628 -11.28 -9.44 24.80
C VAL A 628 -12.44 -10.42 24.47
N ARG A 629 -13.51 -10.47 25.28
CA ARG A 629 -14.70 -11.29 24.99
C ARG A 629 -15.52 -10.71 23.84
N GLY A 630 -15.64 -9.38 23.77
CA GLY A 630 -16.22 -8.67 22.63
C GLY A 630 -15.48 -8.97 21.33
N GLN A 631 -14.14 -8.92 21.35
CA GLN A 631 -13.29 -9.25 20.20
C GLN A 631 -13.42 -10.72 19.78
N ILE A 632 -13.39 -11.66 20.73
CA ILE A 632 -13.59 -13.10 20.41
C ILE A 632 -14.97 -13.34 19.82
N TYR A 633 -16.03 -12.73 20.38
CA TYR A 633 -17.39 -12.88 19.87
C TYR A 633 -17.55 -12.25 18.49
N GLY A 634 -17.04 -11.03 18.28
CA GLY A 634 -17.02 -10.35 16.98
C GLY A 634 -16.26 -11.15 15.93
N TYR A 635 -15.12 -11.74 16.29
CA TYR A 635 -14.35 -12.59 15.39
C TYR A 635 -15.10 -13.88 15.01
N VAL A 636 -15.78 -14.52 15.97
CA VAL A 636 -16.60 -15.73 15.72
C VAL A 636 -17.87 -15.40 14.93
N LEU A 637 -18.41 -14.18 15.06
CA LEU A 637 -19.51 -13.68 14.21
C LEU A 637 -19.06 -13.47 12.77
N ALA A 638 -17.89 -12.86 12.58
CA ALA A 638 -17.31 -12.62 11.26
C ALA A 638 -16.80 -13.91 10.59
N ASN A 639 -16.32 -14.87 11.38
CA ASN A 639 -15.73 -16.13 10.90
C ASN A 639 -16.37 -17.36 11.58
N PRO A 640 -17.65 -17.68 11.32
CA PRO A 640 -18.30 -18.83 11.95
C PRO A 640 -17.64 -20.15 11.55
N GLY A 641 -17.29 -20.97 12.54
CA GLY A 641 -16.66 -22.27 12.34
C GLY A 641 -15.14 -22.25 12.41
N GLU A 642 -14.54 -21.15 12.86
CA GLU A 642 -13.11 -21.08 13.12
C GLU A 642 -12.66 -21.91 14.33
N HIS A 643 -11.40 -22.30 14.30
CA HIS A 643 -10.79 -23.20 15.28
C HIS A 643 -9.90 -22.47 16.28
N TYR A 644 -9.70 -23.07 17.46
CA TYR A 644 -9.05 -22.44 18.61
C TYR A 644 -7.71 -21.74 18.30
N ASN A 645 -6.82 -22.36 17.51
CA ASN A 645 -5.51 -21.79 17.20
C ASN A 645 -5.58 -20.61 16.23
N ALA A 646 -6.51 -20.61 15.27
CA ALA A 646 -6.73 -19.47 14.38
C ALA A 646 -7.30 -18.26 15.14
N ILE A 647 -8.30 -18.48 16.00
CA ILE A 647 -8.83 -17.41 16.86
C ILE A 647 -7.73 -16.84 17.77
N LYS A 648 -6.86 -17.72 18.30
CA LYS A 648 -5.72 -17.31 19.11
C LYS A 648 -4.73 -16.45 18.34
N ALA A 649 -4.36 -16.87 17.14
CA ALA A 649 -3.39 -16.17 16.30
C ALA A 649 -3.95 -14.82 15.82
N ALA A 650 -5.21 -14.81 15.35
CA ALA A 650 -5.86 -13.62 14.83
C ALA A 650 -6.09 -12.54 15.89
N LEU A 651 -6.35 -12.93 17.15
CA LEU A 651 -6.58 -12.00 18.26
C LEU A 651 -5.36 -11.81 19.16
N ASN A 652 -4.22 -12.44 18.82
CA ASN A 652 -2.97 -12.43 19.59
C ASN A 652 -3.15 -12.75 21.10
N LEU A 653 -3.94 -13.78 21.42
CA LEU A 653 -4.30 -14.13 22.80
C LEU A 653 -3.43 -15.26 23.36
N THR A 654 -3.28 -15.31 24.69
CA THR A 654 -2.64 -16.45 25.37
C THR A 654 -3.61 -17.64 25.47
N ASN A 655 -3.07 -18.88 25.54
CA ASN A 655 -3.90 -20.08 25.65
C ASN A 655 -4.85 -20.01 26.87
N GLY A 656 -4.36 -19.55 28.02
CA GLY A 656 -5.16 -19.42 29.24
C GLY A 656 -6.30 -18.41 29.09
N SER A 657 -6.01 -17.24 28.50
CA SER A 657 -6.99 -16.17 28.27
C SER A 657 -8.07 -16.61 27.29
N LEU A 658 -7.69 -17.12 26.10
CA LEU A 658 -8.66 -17.57 25.10
C LEU A 658 -9.55 -18.71 25.61
N ALA A 659 -8.97 -19.69 26.32
CA ALA A 659 -9.73 -20.80 26.88
C ALA A 659 -10.74 -20.33 27.95
N HIS A 660 -10.34 -19.40 28.81
CA HIS A 660 -11.22 -18.81 29.83
C HIS A 660 -12.39 -18.03 29.21
N HIS A 661 -12.09 -17.19 28.21
CA HIS A 661 -13.08 -16.35 27.56
C HIS A 661 -14.05 -17.13 26.66
N LEU A 662 -13.57 -18.09 25.86
CA LEU A 662 -14.45 -18.98 25.07
C LEU A 662 -15.38 -19.79 25.99
N LYS A 663 -14.87 -20.30 27.13
CA LYS A 663 -15.69 -21.01 28.11
C LYS A 663 -16.79 -20.12 28.70
N THR A 664 -16.49 -18.85 28.95
CA THR A 664 -17.49 -17.88 29.41
C THR A 664 -18.52 -17.57 28.31
N LEU A 665 -18.09 -17.29 27.08
CA LEU A 665 -18.99 -16.99 25.97
C LEU A 665 -19.92 -18.17 25.61
N GLU A 666 -19.44 -19.41 25.73
CA GLU A 666 -20.27 -20.61 25.58
C GLU A 666 -21.27 -20.77 26.74
N ARG A 667 -20.82 -20.56 27.99
CA ARG A 667 -21.70 -20.66 29.16
C ARG A 667 -22.83 -19.62 29.12
N GLU A 668 -22.54 -18.42 28.65
CA GLU A 668 -23.53 -17.33 28.51
C GLU A 668 -24.29 -17.37 27.17
N HIS A 669 -24.14 -18.45 26.38
CA HIS A 669 -24.91 -18.71 25.14
C HIS A 669 -24.73 -17.64 24.04
N PHE A 670 -23.56 -17.01 23.96
CA PHE A 670 -23.19 -16.13 22.83
C PHE A 670 -22.65 -16.95 21.66
N ILE A 671 -21.86 -17.97 21.96
CA ILE A 671 -21.31 -18.91 20.99
C ILE A 671 -21.63 -20.34 21.39
N LYS A 672 -21.52 -21.25 20.43
CA LYS A 672 -21.56 -22.70 20.62
C LYS A 672 -20.40 -23.33 19.88
N SER A 673 -19.97 -24.50 20.30
CA SER A 673 -18.96 -25.26 19.57
C SER A 673 -19.42 -26.65 19.22
N LYS A 674 -18.85 -27.16 18.14
CA LYS A 674 -18.98 -28.56 17.72
C LYS A 674 -17.59 -29.07 17.35
N ARG A 675 -17.32 -30.32 17.68
CA ARG A 675 -16.07 -30.97 17.31
C ARG A 675 -16.21 -31.54 15.92
N PHE A 676 -15.31 -31.15 15.03
CA PHE A 676 -15.18 -31.69 13.68
C PHE A 676 -13.78 -32.27 13.54
N GLY A 677 -13.67 -33.61 13.58
CA GLY A 677 -12.39 -34.32 13.56
C GLY A 677 -11.48 -33.94 14.76
N LEU A 678 -10.24 -33.53 14.46
CA LEU A 678 -9.23 -33.16 15.46
C LEU A 678 -9.46 -31.79 16.11
N TYR A 679 -10.29 -30.92 15.51
CA TYR A 679 -10.44 -29.54 15.96
C TYR A 679 -11.84 -29.25 16.52
N ARG A 680 -11.87 -28.43 17.57
CA ARG A 680 -13.08 -27.82 18.10
C ARG A 680 -13.30 -26.49 17.37
N ARG A 681 -14.48 -26.33 16.76
CA ARG A 681 -14.87 -25.14 15.98
C ARG A 681 -15.97 -24.36 16.70
N PHE A 682 -15.94 -23.04 16.60
CA PHE A 682 -16.83 -22.13 17.34
C PHE A 682 -17.76 -21.38 16.37
N TYR A 683 -19.03 -21.27 16.73
CA TYR A 683 -20.09 -20.66 15.94
C TYR A 683 -20.94 -19.73 16.80
N PRO A 684 -21.55 -18.67 16.24
CA PRO A 684 -22.57 -17.89 16.93
C PRO A 684 -23.77 -18.75 17.33
N MET A 685 -24.39 -18.45 18.48
CA MET A 685 -25.45 -19.31 19.04
C MET A 685 -26.66 -19.48 18.10
N ASN A 686 -27.01 -18.44 17.34
CA ASN A 686 -28.20 -18.39 16.47
C ASN A 686 -27.97 -18.98 15.06
N MET A 687 -26.76 -19.43 14.73
CA MET A 687 -26.46 -20.01 13.42
C MET A 687 -26.80 -21.50 13.37
N LYS A 688 -27.50 -21.99 12.35
CA LYS A 688 -27.63 -23.45 12.14
C LYS A 688 -26.26 -24.01 11.78
N ILE A 689 -25.73 -24.94 12.60
CA ILE A 689 -24.48 -25.62 12.29
C ILE A 689 -24.79 -26.64 11.19
N PRO A 690 -24.10 -26.62 10.04
CA PRO A 690 -24.27 -27.64 9.01
C PRO A 690 -24.10 -29.04 9.62
N GLU A 691 -25.06 -29.94 9.40
CA GLU A 691 -24.99 -31.31 9.94
C GLU A 691 -23.89 -32.12 9.25
N ASP A 692 -23.62 -31.80 7.98
CA ASP A 692 -22.56 -32.37 7.17
C ASP A 692 -21.39 -31.37 7.07
N GLY A 693 -20.25 -31.77 7.63
CA GLY A 693 -19.09 -30.91 7.81
C GLY A 693 -18.58 -30.32 6.50
N PHE A 694 -18.77 -29.02 6.30
CA PHE A 694 -18.08 -28.28 5.26
C PHE A 694 -16.57 -28.35 5.51
N PHE A 695 -15.88 -29.13 4.69
CA PHE A 695 -14.44 -29.03 4.53
C PHE A 695 -14.16 -27.68 3.85
N THR A 696 -13.74 -26.67 4.62
CA THR A 696 -13.14 -25.46 4.07
C THR A 696 -11.64 -25.73 3.88
N PRO A 697 -11.15 -25.88 2.63
CA PRO A 697 -9.74 -26.13 2.39
C PRO A 697 -8.92 -24.92 2.87
N ASN A 698 -7.81 -25.17 3.56
CA ASN A 698 -6.79 -24.14 3.81
C ASN A 698 -6.22 -23.61 2.47
N GLU A 699 -5.61 -22.42 2.44
CA GLU A 699 -5.02 -21.83 1.23
C GLU A 699 -4.14 -22.82 0.47
N ILE A 700 -3.25 -23.55 1.15
CA ILE A 700 -2.42 -24.61 0.53
C ILE A 700 -3.26 -25.72 -0.11
N GLN A 701 -4.36 -26.11 0.54
CA GLN A 701 -5.27 -27.14 0.03
C GLN A 701 -6.10 -26.63 -1.16
N LYS A 702 -6.51 -25.35 -1.16
CA LYS A 702 -7.14 -24.70 -2.31
C LYS A 702 -6.19 -24.68 -3.50
N THR A 703 -4.94 -24.25 -3.29
CA THR A 703 -3.91 -24.25 -4.34
C THR A 703 -3.64 -25.66 -4.88
N ILE A 704 -3.60 -26.68 -4.02
CA ILE A 704 -3.46 -28.08 -4.45
C ILE A 704 -4.68 -28.53 -5.29
N VAL A 705 -5.90 -28.20 -4.85
CA VAL A 705 -7.13 -28.54 -5.60
C VAL A 705 -7.19 -27.81 -6.94
N ASP A 706 -6.86 -26.52 -6.99
CA ASP A 706 -6.84 -25.73 -8.22
C ASP A 706 -5.75 -26.22 -9.18
N LEU A 707 -4.59 -26.63 -8.66
CA LEU A 707 -3.55 -27.26 -9.46
C LEU A 707 -4.02 -28.60 -10.04
N ILE A 708 -4.66 -29.46 -9.25
CA ILE A 708 -5.23 -30.73 -9.74
C ILE A 708 -6.36 -30.48 -10.75
N ARG A 709 -7.14 -29.40 -10.60
CA ARG A 709 -8.17 -28.99 -11.55
C ARG A 709 -7.56 -28.53 -12.88
N SER A 710 -6.46 -27.78 -12.82
CA SER A 710 -5.74 -27.29 -14.00
C SER A 710 -5.00 -28.42 -14.75
N VAL A 711 -4.55 -29.46 -14.04
CA VAL A 711 -3.85 -30.62 -14.60
C VAL A 711 -4.40 -31.93 -13.99
N PRO A 712 -5.53 -32.45 -14.51
CA PRO A 712 -6.11 -33.68 -14.02
C PRO A 712 -5.14 -34.86 -14.15
N GLY A 713 -4.94 -35.62 -13.07
CA GLY A 713 -4.03 -36.77 -13.03
C GLY A 713 -2.59 -36.41 -12.66
N ILE A 714 -2.32 -35.18 -12.21
CA ILE A 714 -1.00 -34.79 -11.66
C ILE A 714 -0.59 -35.69 -10.48
N THR A 715 0.69 -36.03 -10.40
CA THR A 715 1.21 -36.88 -9.31
C THR A 715 1.63 -36.05 -8.09
N GLN A 716 1.60 -36.65 -6.90
CA GLN A 716 2.01 -35.96 -5.67
C GLN A 716 3.45 -35.40 -5.70
N LYS A 717 4.34 -36.04 -6.47
CA LYS A 717 5.72 -35.56 -6.67
C LYS A 717 5.75 -34.27 -7.50
N GLU A 718 4.96 -34.22 -8.57
CA GLU A 718 4.86 -33.04 -9.43
C GLU A 718 4.14 -31.87 -8.72
N ILE A 719 3.16 -32.17 -7.85
CA ILE A 719 2.54 -31.15 -6.98
C ILE A 719 3.59 -30.52 -6.05
N ALA A 720 4.46 -31.33 -5.44
CA ALA A 720 5.54 -30.86 -4.58
C ALA A 720 6.52 -29.94 -5.33
N GLU A 721 6.93 -30.33 -6.53
CA GLU A 721 7.87 -29.55 -7.36
C GLU A 721 7.24 -28.24 -7.86
N ARG A 722 5.98 -28.26 -8.31
CA ARG A 722 5.31 -27.07 -8.88
C ARG A 722 4.86 -26.05 -7.84
N LEU A 723 4.54 -26.49 -6.62
CA LEU A 723 4.13 -25.59 -5.53
C LEU A 723 5.28 -25.24 -4.57
N GLY A 724 6.50 -25.76 -4.81
CA GLY A 724 7.63 -25.58 -3.90
C GLY A 724 7.42 -26.18 -2.50
N LEU A 725 6.57 -27.21 -2.38
CA LEU A 725 6.22 -27.85 -1.12
C LEU A 725 7.02 -29.13 -0.88
N THR A 726 7.28 -29.48 0.38
CA THR A 726 7.98 -30.76 0.67
C THR A 726 7.07 -31.97 0.41
N PRO A 727 7.59 -33.12 -0.05
CA PRO A 727 6.79 -34.32 -0.31
C PRO A 727 5.94 -34.81 0.89
N PRO A 728 6.41 -34.75 2.16
CA PRO A 728 5.59 -35.06 3.33
C PRO A 728 4.40 -34.10 3.51
N THR A 729 4.59 -32.80 3.24
CA THR A 729 3.54 -31.77 3.31
C THR A 729 2.45 -32.03 2.26
N VAL A 730 2.85 -32.35 1.03
CA VAL A 730 1.89 -32.69 -0.04
C VAL A 730 1.13 -33.97 0.29
N ASN A 731 1.80 -35.03 0.75
CA ASN A 731 1.14 -36.28 1.12
C ASN A 731 0.12 -36.08 2.25
N TYR A 732 0.44 -35.24 3.25
CA TYR A 732 -0.49 -34.87 4.32
C TYR A 732 -1.74 -34.13 3.79
N HIS A 733 -1.56 -33.10 2.96
CA HIS A 733 -2.68 -32.32 2.44
C HIS A 733 -3.53 -33.08 1.42
N VAL A 734 -2.92 -33.88 0.55
CA VAL A 734 -3.60 -34.77 -0.40
C VAL A 734 -4.37 -35.87 0.33
N GLY A 735 -3.82 -36.42 1.42
CA GLY A 735 -4.53 -37.37 2.29
C GLY A 735 -5.81 -36.78 2.87
N ILE A 736 -5.73 -35.59 3.46
CA ILE A 736 -6.90 -34.88 4.02
C ILE A 736 -7.92 -34.54 2.93
N LEU A 737 -7.47 -34.03 1.78
CA LEU A 737 -8.35 -33.71 0.65
C LEU A 737 -9.07 -34.95 0.11
N SER A 738 -8.38 -36.11 0.09
CA SER A 738 -8.96 -37.38 -0.33
C SER A 738 -9.94 -37.94 0.70
N GLU A 739 -9.65 -37.82 1.99
CA GLU A 739 -10.55 -38.25 3.08
C GLU A 739 -11.86 -37.46 3.08
N HIS A 740 -11.79 -36.17 2.75
CA HIS A 740 -12.96 -35.29 2.65
C HIS A 740 -13.63 -35.26 1.27
N GLN A 741 -13.27 -36.20 0.38
CA GLN A 741 -13.85 -36.33 -0.96
C GLN A 741 -13.74 -35.08 -1.86
N ALA A 742 -12.81 -34.16 -1.56
CA ALA A 742 -12.54 -33.02 -2.42
C ALA A 742 -11.73 -33.43 -3.67
N ILE A 743 -10.91 -34.47 -3.52
CA ILE A 743 -10.17 -35.12 -4.60
C ILE A 743 -10.29 -36.64 -4.46
N ARG A 744 -10.09 -37.37 -5.55
CA ARG A 744 -9.90 -38.83 -5.56
C ARG A 744 -8.48 -39.14 -6.01
N VAL A 745 -7.93 -40.21 -5.45
CA VAL A 745 -6.55 -40.63 -5.69
C VAL A 745 -6.55 -42.03 -6.28
N GLU A 746 -6.00 -42.18 -7.49
CA GLU A 746 -5.95 -43.44 -8.23
C GLU A 746 -4.51 -43.93 -8.33
N ARG A 747 -4.27 -45.22 -8.05
CA ARG A 747 -2.95 -45.84 -8.17
C ARG A 747 -2.80 -46.54 -9.52
N ALA A 748 -1.84 -46.08 -10.32
CA ALA A 748 -1.40 -46.74 -11.54
C ALA A 748 0.07 -47.18 -11.37
N GLY A 749 0.28 -48.44 -11.00
CA GLY A 749 1.62 -48.98 -10.72
C GLY A 749 2.29 -48.35 -9.50
N ARG A 750 3.52 -47.81 -9.65
CA ARG A 750 4.27 -47.12 -8.58
C ARG A 750 3.92 -45.63 -8.44
N LYS A 751 3.03 -45.10 -9.29
CA LYS A 751 2.64 -43.68 -9.29
C LYS A 751 1.20 -43.53 -8.82
N THR A 752 0.93 -42.39 -8.21
CA THR A 752 -0.36 -42.05 -7.60
C THR A 752 -0.85 -40.75 -8.22
N HIS A 753 -1.98 -40.82 -8.92
CA HIS A 753 -2.56 -39.75 -9.71
C HIS A 753 -3.76 -39.15 -8.96
N CYS A 754 -3.86 -37.82 -8.94
CA CYS A 754 -4.92 -37.11 -8.21
C CYS A 754 -5.92 -36.48 -9.19
N PHE A 755 -7.21 -36.52 -8.86
CA PHE A 755 -8.31 -35.95 -9.65
C PHE A 755 -9.30 -35.22 -8.75
N VAL A 756 -9.89 -34.10 -9.18
CA VAL A 756 -10.95 -33.41 -8.42
C VAL A 756 -12.27 -34.17 -8.51
N VAL A 757 -13.07 -34.18 -7.44
CA VAL A 757 -14.44 -34.72 -7.44
C VAL A 757 -15.41 -33.55 -7.61
N GLU A 758 -16.11 -33.45 -8.74
CA GLU A 758 -17.10 -32.38 -8.96
C GLU A 758 -18.44 -32.74 -8.29
N GLY A 759 -18.96 -31.83 -7.46
CA GLY A 759 -20.23 -31.98 -6.76
C GLY A 759 -21.43 -31.92 -7.71
N GLY A 760 -22.14 -33.03 -7.87
CA GLY A 760 -23.38 -33.13 -8.64
C GLY A 760 -24.61 -32.62 -7.89
N SER A 761 -25.49 -31.98 -8.66
CA SER A 761 -26.88 -31.56 -8.38
C SER A 761 -27.66 -32.32 -7.31
N ALA A 762 -28.36 -31.59 -6.44
CA ALA A 762 -29.39 -32.14 -5.58
C ALA A 762 -30.68 -32.51 -6.37
N GLY A 763 -31.05 -33.80 -6.33
CA GLY A 763 -32.44 -34.25 -6.20
C GLY A 763 -33.33 -34.38 -7.44
N ALA A 764 -33.31 -35.56 -8.07
CA ALA A 764 -34.54 -36.25 -8.50
C ALA A 764 -34.22 -37.75 -8.66
N GLY A 765 -34.61 -38.57 -7.68
CA GLY A 765 -34.37 -40.01 -7.72
C GLY A 765 -34.98 -40.71 -6.52
N SER A 766 -36.19 -41.21 -6.73
CA SER A 766 -37.01 -41.96 -5.79
C SER A 766 -36.27 -43.08 -5.07
N THR A 767 -36.63 -43.25 -3.81
CA THR A 767 -36.39 -44.43 -2.98
C THR A 767 -36.88 -45.71 -3.65
N SER A 768 -36.08 -46.78 -3.63
CA SER A 768 -36.48 -48.04 -3.00
C SER A 768 -35.38 -49.11 -3.15
N GLY A 769 -35.01 -49.69 -2.00
CA GLY A 769 -34.91 -51.14 -1.86
C GLY A 769 -33.59 -51.83 -2.22
N GLY A 770 -32.84 -52.19 -1.17
CA GLY A 770 -32.54 -53.60 -0.97
C GLY A 770 -31.10 -54.08 -1.22
N GLY A 771 -30.30 -54.06 -0.15
CA GLY A 771 -29.68 -55.28 0.40
C GLY A 771 -28.47 -55.94 -0.32
N PRO A 772 -27.51 -56.52 0.43
CA PRO A 772 -26.21 -56.97 -0.09
C PRO A 772 -26.16 -58.48 -0.36
N ALA A 773 -25.33 -58.93 -1.32
CA ALA A 773 -24.55 -60.18 -1.23
C ALA A 773 -23.60 -60.34 -2.43
N ALA A 774 -22.34 -60.69 -2.15
CA ALA A 774 -21.36 -61.26 -3.07
C ALA A 774 -21.74 -62.72 -3.47
N PRO A 775 -20.89 -63.55 -4.11
CA PRO A 775 -19.65 -63.35 -4.89
C PRO A 775 -19.67 -64.12 -6.25
N GLY A 776 -18.67 -63.95 -7.12
CA GLY A 776 -18.41 -64.93 -8.19
C GLY A 776 -17.39 -64.51 -9.26
N PRO A 777 -16.63 -65.46 -9.87
CA PRO A 777 -15.32 -65.20 -10.45
C PRO A 777 -15.26 -65.15 -11.99
N SER A 778 -14.25 -64.41 -12.47
CA SER A 778 -13.39 -64.58 -13.66
C SER A 778 -13.94 -64.83 -15.09
N ALA A 779 -13.45 -63.94 -15.99
CA ALA A 779 -13.13 -64.07 -17.44
C ALA A 779 -14.22 -63.69 -18.48
N PRO A 780 -13.88 -63.35 -19.75
CA PRO A 780 -12.67 -62.70 -20.32
C PRO A 780 -12.97 -61.50 -21.28
N ARG A 781 -11.91 -60.87 -21.80
CA ARG A 781 -11.85 -59.80 -22.85
C ARG A 781 -12.81 -59.99 -24.05
N PRO A 782 -13.28 -58.90 -24.69
CA PRO A 782 -13.87 -58.96 -26.03
C PRO A 782 -12.81 -58.86 -27.16
N PRO A 783 -13.13 -59.30 -28.39
CA PRO A 783 -12.20 -59.33 -29.51
C PRO A 783 -12.13 -58.03 -30.30
N ALA A 784 -10.96 -57.86 -30.94
CA ALA A 784 -10.55 -56.92 -31.99
C ALA A 784 -10.62 -55.42 -31.67
#